data_AF-A0A954H0S0-F1
#
_entry.id   AF-A0A954H0S0-F1
#
_cell.length_a   1.000
_cell.length_b   1.000
_cell.length_c   1.000
_cell.angle_alpha   90.00
_cell.angle_beta   90.00
_cell.angle_gamma   90.00
#
_symmetry.space_group_name_H-M   'P 1'
#
loop_
_entity.id
_entity.type
_entity.pdbx_description
1 polymer ?
#
loop_
_entity_poly.entity_id
_entity_poly.type
_entity_poly.pdbx_seq_one_letter_code
_entity_poly.pdbx_strand_id
1 'polypeptide(L)'
;MLTSLPPDVRNLNSVAAEANANIVRQDSSLPGLQNLLQPQSMEAAIASLLRARAPIDVRLHYLRYKPHRRCIALLDVTTDGVSALVTATAMTSDSWYRWQQKAQLALAAGHVRHIDDCRLKLELFPFDRHLRHIVKLSREESCNRLLRRILPDIHDFRRHSTEIKLERLAYKPARRLVMSVACDGTLPGNEIRKYVVKFHSQSTFERAADRVRAIGRLNLSDPMTVRCCKRYQAIATPWVAGQNLASLLSADVSAIPSSTLQDVGRKLAELHACHLPVGLNLPIAHAADQVGELRRLADDLSFLYPPLAEDVRRVIRSVIRSIPNGDRNTLIHGDFYAKQVIVDEPSIRFIDFDAVSIGNPWVDAGNFVAKLHWSHVRGQMTSERLQWAIHHFRYGYRERGDWNEPAFRCFLAVGLLKSMPHTFRQAAENWPGLLSQLLKTADKIIAHDAHTKVHQFHAGGAEFDTTESLPNRDISPARLSRVSENPHLITDSVRRAMGNSQTHLESPIAQLQFRDASVVRMKPDRRCLVECHFSSDEALSHGVNHQGTVDDLCVIGKIRFKGLDHATPQLHRRLYQAGLHERSATRVPRFLGTVPALNMWLQEKVCANSVTADARTPLEVHAAVGRALAELHSIDVNVDRHHSIHDEMQILERRLGEVSTRHTEWNRDIGLVLNRCSELAAGLPKTPDCLIHRDFYFDQVLYDGTQITLLDLDLAAMGTPELDAGNYLAHLLEYSVRSPRDRDYCRDAVFAFEEAFVQASSSVTSQSVAAWTMISLARHIWISMQIHERRHTTAELLKLLSKPDVPFPLMHR
;
A
#
# COMPACT_ATOMS: atom_id res chain seq x y z
N MET A 1 38.61 6.29 30.69
CA MET A 1 37.80 6.31 31.93
C MET A 1 36.55 7.12 31.65
N LEU A 2 35.40 6.49 31.89
CA LEU A 2 34.05 7.05 31.76
C LEU A 2 33.84 8.14 32.82
N THR A 3 33.68 9.39 32.41
CA THR A 3 33.21 10.45 33.31
C THR A 3 32.10 11.28 32.67
N SER A 4 30.89 11.01 33.17
CA SER A 4 29.73 11.89 33.30
C SER A 4 29.30 12.74 32.10
N LEU A 5 28.59 12.13 31.15
CA LEU A 5 27.58 12.84 30.36
C LEU A 5 26.47 13.38 31.29
N PRO A 6 25.91 14.58 31.03
CA PRO A 6 24.87 15.22 31.85
C PRO A 6 23.64 14.32 32.07
N PRO A 7 22.92 14.45 33.20
CA PRO A 7 21.77 13.61 33.54
C PRO A 7 20.66 13.62 32.47
N ASP A 8 20.47 14.73 31.76
CA ASP A 8 19.47 14.84 30.68
C ASP A 8 19.83 14.01 29.43
N VAL A 9 21.12 13.83 29.11
CA VAL A 9 21.58 13.02 27.97
C VAL A 9 21.50 11.53 28.30
N ARG A 10 21.74 11.15 29.56
CA ARG A 10 21.53 9.76 30.04
C ARG A 10 20.07 9.33 29.91
N ASN A 11 19.14 10.26 30.11
CA ASN A 11 17.70 9.99 30.06
C ASN A 11 17.15 9.89 28.61
N LEU A 12 17.81 10.51 27.63
CA LEU A 12 17.42 10.37 26.22
C LEU A 12 17.93 9.07 25.58
N ASN A 13 19.17 8.67 25.92
CA ASN A 13 19.75 7.41 25.46
C ASN A 13 19.05 6.19 26.08
N SER A 14 18.54 6.31 27.32
CA SER A 14 17.74 5.24 27.95
C SER A 14 16.40 5.02 27.23
N VAL A 15 15.71 6.09 26.82
CA VAL A 15 14.41 6.00 26.12
C VAL A 15 14.55 5.34 24.75
N ALA A 16 15.56 5.72 23.97
CA ALA A 16 15.80 5.09 22.66
C ALA A 16 16.25 3.63 22.80
N ALA A 17 17.08 3.31 23.80
CA ALA A 17 17.48 1.94 24.09
C ALA A 17 16.29 1.07 24.52
N GLU A 18 15.41 1.59 25.38
CA GLU A 18 14.19 0.91 25.81
C GLU A 18 13.21 0.72 24.64
N ALA A 19 13.05 1.74 23.79
CA ALA A 19 12.23 1.64 22.58
C ALA A 19 12.76 0.57 21.62
N ASN A 20 14.08 0.52 21.40
CA ASN A 20 14.72 -0.54 20.60
C ASN A 20 14.51 -1.93 21.24
N ALA A 21 14.65 -2.06 22.56
CA ALA A 21 14.40 -3.32 23.27
C ALA A 21 12.94 -3.76 23.17
N ASN A 22 11.98 -2.83 23.22
CA ASN A 22 10.57 -3.10 23.00
C ASN A 22 10.30 -3.62 21.59
N ILE A 23 10.90 -3.01 20.56
CA ILE A 23 10.77 -3.48 19.17
C ILE A 23 11.29 -4.93 19.04
N VAL A 24 12.44 -5.23 19.66
CA VAL A 24 13.02 -6.59 19.67
C VAL A 24 12.08 -7.59 20.36
N ARG A 25 11.49 -7.22 21.50
CA ARG A 25 10.53 -8.08 22.22
C ARG A 25 9.25 -8.32 21.41
N GLN A 26 8.78 -7.30 20.70
CA GLN A 26 7.53 -7.36 19.93
C GLN A 26 7.66 -8.14 18.62
N ASP A 27 8.81 -8.09 17.95
CA ASP A 27 9.04 -8.78 16.68
C ASP A 27 10.01 -9.97 16.82
N SER A 28 9.58 -10.96 17.60
CA SER A 28 10.30 -12.22 17.80
C SER A 28 10.49 -13.04 16.52
N SER A 29 9.78 -12.70 15.44
CA SER A 29 9.95 -13.35 14.14
C SER A 29 11.29 -13.04 13.47
N LEU A 30 12.02 -12.02 13.95
CA LEU A 30 13.32 -11.59 13.45
C LEU A 30 14.41 -11.74 14.53
N PRO A 31 14.99 -12.94 14.71
CA PRO A 31 15.98 -13.19 15.78
C PRO A 31 17.18 -12.23 15.74
N GLY A 32 17.66 -11.86 14.56
CA GLY A 32 18.79 -10.95 14.38
C GLY A 32 18.47 -9.47 14.56
N LEU A 33 17.22 -9.11 14.89
CA LEU A 33 16.83 -7.70 15.07
C LEU A 33 17.59 -7.06 16.24
N GLN A 34 17.85 -7.82 17.30
CA GLN A 34 18.64 -7.34 18.43
C GLN A 34 20.03 -6.88 18.00
N ASN A 35 20.74 -7.70 17.22
CA ASN A 35 22.07 -7.35 16.72
C ASN A 35 22.03 -6.07 15.86
N LEU A 36 20.99 -5.88 15.04
CA LEU A 36 20.90 -4.70 14.17
C LEU A 36 20.61 -3.40 14.93
N LEU A 37 19.95 -3.47 16.09
CA LEU A 37 19.56 -2.31 16.89
C LEU A 37 20.52 -2.01 18.06
N GLN A 38 21.41 -2.95 18.40
CA GLN A 38 22.38 -2.83 19.48
C GLN A 38 23.79 -3.02 18.92
N PRO A 39 24.60 -1.95 18.77
CA PRO A 39 25.94 -2.03 18.22
C PRO A 39 26.82 -3.10 18.87
N GLN A 40 26.81 -3.19 20.20
CA GLN A 40 27.62 -4.15 20.97
C GLN A 40 27.27 -5.60 20.63
N SER A 41 25.97 -5.88 20.44
CA SER A 41 25.48 -7.20 20.02
C SER A 41 25.90 -7.54 18.59
N MET A 42 26.07 -6.55 17.71
CA MET A 42 26.61 -6.76 16.36
C MET A 42 28.12 -6.95 16.38
N GLU A 43 28.85 -6.12 17.12
CA GLU A 43 30.32 -6.19 17.29
C GLU A 43 30.74 -7.57 17.77
N ALA A 44 30.11 -8.08 18.84
CA ALA A 44 30.37 -9.42 19.36
C ALA A 44 30.09 -10.52 18.32
N ALA A 45 28.99 -10.39 17.57
CA ALA A 45 28.59 -11.36 16.56
C ALA A 45 29.58 -11.39 15.38
N ILE A 46 30.04 -10.22 14.91
CA ILE A 46 31.08 -10.14 13.86
C ILE A 46 32.44 -10.59 14.39
N ALA A 47 32.79 -10.27 15.64
CA ALA A 47 34.07 -10.66 16.24
C ALA A 47 34.20 -12.19 16.33
N SER A 48 33.12 -12.85 16.75
CA SER A 48 33.01 -14.31 16.74
C SER A 48 33.12 -14.88 15.32
N LEU A 49 32.37 -14.33 14.36
CA LEU A 49 32.38 -14.76 12.97
C LEU A 49 33.77 -14.66 12.31
N LEU A 50 34.50 -13.58 12.57
CA LEU A 50 35.84 -13.33 12.01
C LEU A 50 36.96 -13.97 12.83
N ARG A 51 36.66 -14.49 14.03
CA ARG A 51 37.68 -14.89 15.04
C ARG A 51 38.68 -13.76 15.28
N ALA A 52 38.18 -12.52 15.31
CA ALA A 52 39.00 -11.33 15.41
C ALA A 52 39.68 -11.25 16.77
N ARG A 53 40.97 -10.92 16.79
CA ARG A 53 41.73 -10.61 18.01
C ARG A 53 41.72 -9.12 18.33
N ALA A 54 41.54 -8.29 17.30
CA ALA A 54 41.40 -6.85 17.44
C ALA A 54 39.94 -6.46 17.69
N PRO A 55 39.70 -5.28 18.31
CA PRO A 55 38.37 -4.74 18.47
C PRO A 55 37.68 -4.52 17.13
N ILE A 56 36.38 -4.84 17.07
CA ILE A 56 35.52 -4.50 15.94
C ILE A 56 34.67 -3.30 16.33
N ASP A 57 34.71 -2.26 15.50
CA ASP A 57 33.81 -1.11 15.59
C ASP A 57 32.71 -1.24 14.54
N VAL A 58 31.45 -1.07 14.95
CA VAL A 58 30.29 -1.15 14.05
C VAL A 58 29.49 0.13 14.13
N ARG A 59 29.47 0.87 13.02
CA ARG A 59 28.64 2.07 12.87
C ARG A 59 27.43 1.82 11.99
N LEU A 60 26.24 2.01 12.54
CA LEU A 60 24.98 1.92 11.81
C LEU A 60 24.72 3.20 10.99
N HIS A 61 24.55 3.06 9.68
CA HIS A 61 24.28 4.18 8.76
C HIS A 61 22.82 4.29 8.33
N TYR A 62 22.14 3.15 8.19
CA TYR A 62 20.78 3.11 7.64
C TYR A 62 20.05 1.85 8.07
N LEU A 63 18.79 1.98 8.44
CA LEU A 63 17.87 0.89 8.70
C LEU A 63 16.69 0.93 7.73
N ARG A 64 16.22 -0.26 7.37
CA ARG A 64 14.93 -0.48 6.72
C ARG A 64 14.25 -1.66 7.39
N TYR A 65 13.39 -1.32 8.34
CA TYR A 65 12.58 -2.25 9.07
C TYR A 65 11.22 -2.46 8.39
N LYS A 66 10.80 -3.72 8.29
CA LYS A 66 9.43 -4.13 7.93
C LYS A 66 8.98 -5.17 8.97
N PRO A 67 8.03 -4.81 9.85
CA PRO A 67 7.55 -5.70 10.90
C PRO A 67 7.21 -7.09 10.37
N HIS A 68 7.60 -8.10 11.14
CA HIS A 68 7.33 -9.52 10.91
C HIS A 68 7.88 -10.11 9.61
N ARG A 69 8.76 -9.37 8.92
CA ARG A 69 9.23 -9.75 7.58
C ARG A 69 10.73 -9.71 7.44
N ARG A 70 11.35 -8.56 7.73
CA ARG A 70 12.81 -8.37 7.66
C ARG A 70 13.24 -7.02 8.19
N CYS A 71 14.48 -6.94 8.63
CA CYS A 71 15.19 -5.68 8.83
C CYS A 71 16.49 -5.68 8.02
N ILE A 72 16.77 -4.60 7.30
CA ILE A 72 18.01 -4.42 6.54
C ILE A 72 18.76 -3.24 7.15
N ALA A 73 20.00 -3.48 7.57
CA ALA A 73 20.92 -2.47 8.07
C ALA A 73 22.10 -2.27 7.09
N LEU A 74 22.53 -1.02 6.94
CA LEU A 74 23.82 -0.68 6.34
C LEU A 74 24.77 -0.31 7.47
N LEU A 75 25.88 -1.03 7.57
CA LEU A 75 26.87 -0.91 8.61
C LEU A 75 28.22 -0.54 8.00
N ASP A 76 28.97 0.32 8.66
CA ASP A 76 30.41 0.43 8.49
C ASP A 76 31.05 -0.43 9.57
N VAL A 77 31.89 -1.38 9.17
CA VAL A 77 32.53 -2.34 10.06
C VAL A 77 34.03 -2.12 9.94
N THR A 78 34.67 -1.71 11.03
CA THR A 78 36.09 -1.44 11.08
C THR A 78 36.80 -2.44 12.00
N THR A 79 37.86 -3.08 11.50
CA THR A 79 38.74 -3.98 12.26
C THR A 79 40.16 -3.82 11.76
N ASP A 80 41.15 -3.82 12.65
CA ASP A 80 42.58 -3.65 12.29
C ASP A 80 42.87 -2.43 11.39
N GLY A 81 42.13 -1.33 11.58
CA GLY A 81 42.24 -0.12 10.75
C GLY A 81 41.64 -0.22 9.34
N VAL A 82 41.06 -1.37 8.98
CA VAL A 82 40.37 -1.59 7.70
C VAL A 82 38.86 -1.45 7.89
N SER A 83 38.24 -0.54 7.15
CA SER A 83 36.79 -0.35 7.12
C SER A 83 36.17 -1.04 5.89
N ALA A 84 35.02 -1.68 6.10
CA ALA A 84 34.20 -2.24 5.04
C ALA A 84 32.73 -1.89 5.25
N LEU A 85 32.04 -1.60 4.14
CA LEU A 85 30.61 -1.35 4.15
C LEU A 85 29.84 -2.67 4.01
N VAL A 86 29.03 -3.01 5.01
CA VAL A 86 28.34 -4.29 5.14
C VAL A 86 26.83 -4.07 5.16
N THR A 87 26.11 -4.79 4.31
CA THR A 87 24.64 -4.87 4.41
C THR A 87 24.27 -6.08 5.26
N ALA A 88 23.71 -5.85 6.45
CA ALA A 88 23.20 -6.90 7.32
C ALA A 88 21.68 -7.03 7.15
N THR A 89 21.17 -8.25 6.99
CA THR A 89 19.73 -8.53 6.86
C THR A 89 19.29 -9.54 7.91
N ALA A 90 18.41 -9.12 8.82
CA ALA A 90 17.67 -9.99 9.72
C ALA A 90 16.44 -10.55 8.99
N MET A 91 16.23 -11.86 9.10
CA MET A 91 15.25 -12.62 8.32
C MET A 91 14.38 -13.50 9.21
N THR A 92 13.15 -13.75 8.79
CA THR A 92 12.30 -14.80 9.39
C THR A 92 12.86 -16.20 9.12
N SER A 93 12.46 -17.19 9.93
CA SER A 93 12.83 -18.61 9.74
C SER A 93 12.64 -19.05 8.28
N ASP A 94 11.43 -18.85 7.73
CA ASP A 94 11.09 -19.27 6.36
C ASP A 94 11.94 -18.59 5.30
N SER A 95 12.28 -17.32 5.54
CA SER A 95 13.10 -16.55 4.61
C SER A 95 14.56 -16.99 4.68
N TRP A 96 15.04 -17.35 5.87
CA TRP A 96 16.37 -17.87 6.13
C TRP A 96 16.62 -19.19 5.41
N TYR A 97 15.76 -20.19 5.62
CA TYR A 97 15.90 -21.50 4.98
C TYR A 97 15.85 -21.42 3.45
N ARG A 98 14.93 -20.61 2.90
CA ARG A 98 14.86 -20.37 1.44
C ARG A 98 16.10 -19.67 0.89
N TRP A 99 16.76 -18.84 1.69
CA TRP A 99 18.00 -18.18 1.27
C TRP A 99 19.19 -19.15 1.31
N GLN A 100 19.34 -19.95 2.37
CA GLN A 100 20.44 -20.92 2.50
C GLN A 100 20.51 -21.88 1.30
N GLN A 101 19.37 -22.39 0.84
CA GLN A 101 19.29 -23.26 -0.35
C GLN A 101 19.85 -22.64 -1.64
N LYS A 102 19.96 -21.30 -1.70
CA LYS A 102 20.39 -20.55 -2.90
C LYS A 102 21.72 -19.82 -2.70
N ALA A 103 22.32 -19.90 -1.51
CA ALA A 103 23.46 -19.07 -1.12
C ALA A 103 24.83 -19.66 -1.50
N GLN A 104 24.90 -20.94 -1.88
CA GLN A 104 26.14 -21.70 -1.99
C GLN A 104 27.21 -21.03 -2.88
N LEU A 105 26.84 -20.55 -4.07
CA LEU A 105 27.78 -19.87 -4.98
C LEU A 105 28.28 -18.53 -4.42
N ALA A 106 27.42 -17.76 -3.75
CA ALA A 106 27.79 -16.45 -3.21
C ALA A 106 28.65 -16.57 -1.93
N LEU A 107 28.44 -17.63 -1.16
CA LEU A 107 29.28 -18.00 -0.02
C LEU A 107 30.68 -18.44 -0.50
N ALA A 108 30.74 -19.30 -1.52
CA ALA A 108 32.01 -19.75 -2.11
C ALA A 108 32.82 -18.58 -2.70
N ALA A 109 32.17 -17.59 -3.31
CA ALA A 109 32.81 -16.39 -3.85
C ALA A 109 33.26 -15.39 -2.75
N GLY A 110 32.96 -15.65 -1.48
CA GLY A 110 33.38 -14.80 -0.37
C GLY A 110 32.59 -13.49 -0.21
N HIS A 111 31.64 -13.18 -1.07
CA HIS A 111 30.86 -11.94 -1.05
C HIS A 111 29.79 -11.87 0.05
N VAL A 112 29.43 -13.04 0.59
CA VAL A 112 28.38 -13.17 1.60
C VAL A 112 28.95 -13.93 2.80
N ARG A 113 28.55 -13.52 4.00
CA ARG A 113 28.72 -14.24 5.25
C ARG A 113 27.38 -14.34 5.97
N HIS A 114 27.31 -15.18 6.98
CA HIS A 114 26.09 -15.39 7.73
C HIS A 114 26.38 -15.74 9.18
N ILE A 115 25.40 -15.51 10.04
CA ILE A 115 25.43 -15.87 11.46
C ILE A 115 24.15 -16.66 11.73
N ASP A 116 24.29 -17.97 11.94
CA ASP A 116 23.15 -18.90 11.99
C ASP A 116 22.26 -18.64 13.21
N ASP A 117 22.85 -18.47 14.40
CA ASP A 117 22.15 -18.33 15.68
C ASP A 117 21.09 -17.22 15.65
N CYS A 118 21.42 -16.10 15.00
CA CYS A 118 20.55 -14.93 14.88
C CYS A 118 20.00 -14.73 13.46
N ARG A 119 20.21 -15.69 12.55
CA ARG A 119 19.69 -15.68 11.16
C ARG A 119 20.00 -14.37 10.43
N LEU A 120 21.24 -13.91 10.57
CA LEU A 120 21.75 -12.72 9.91
C LEU A 120 22.50 -13.09 8.64
N LYS A 121 22.15 -12.41 7.56
CA LYS A 121 22.91 -12.45 6.31
C LYS A 121 23.70 -11.16 6.16
N LEU A 122 25.00 -11.28 5.89
CA LEU A 122 25.94 -10.17 5.71
C LEU A 122 26.44 -10.14 4.26
N GLU A 123 26.18 -9.05 3.53
CA GLU A 123 26.63 -8.84 2.14
C GLU A 123 27.69 -7.72 2.13
N LEU A 124 28.87 -8.01 1.61
CA LEU A 124 29.97 -7.05 1.50
C LEU A 124 29.79 -6.16 0.27
N PHE A 125 29.74 -4.84 0.44
CA PHE A 125 29.72 -3.90 -0.70
C PHE A 125 30.97 -4.09 -1.58
N PRO A 126 30.87 -4.05 -2.93
CA PRO A 126 29.70 -3.68 -3.72
C PRO A 126 28.82 -4.86 -4.16
N PHE A 127 28.80 -5.99 -3.44
CA PHE A 127 27.84 -7.05 -3.73
C PHE A 127 26.44 -6.68 -3.22
N ASP A 128 25.47 -6.65 -4.13
CA ASP A 128 24.04 -6.50 -3.81
C ASP A 128 23.22 -7.28 -4.84
N ARG A 129 22.47 -8.29 -4.38
CA ARG A 129 21.68 -9.18 -5.25
C ARG A 129 20.54 -8.49 -6.02
N HIS A 130 20.08 -7.33 -5.55
CA HIS A 130 19.03 -6.54 -6.19
C HIS A 130 19.62 -5.46 -7.10
N LEU A 131 20.88 -5.07 -6.88
CA LEU A 131 21.67 -4.19 -7.74
C LEU A 131 22.79 -4.98 -8.43
N ARG A 132 22.42 -6.05 -9.16
CA ARG A 132 23.34 -7.12 -9.62
C ARG A 132 24.59 -6.66 -10.36
N HIS A 133 24.58 -5.46 -10.93
CA HIS A 133 25.68 -4.94 -11.74
C HIS A 133 26.72 -4.15 -10.93
N ILE A 134 26.42 -3.72 -9.70
CA ILE A 134 27.37 -2.92 -8.90
C ILE A 134 28.58 -3.73 -8.44
N VAL A 135 28.47 -5.08 -8.39
CA VAL A 135 29.63 -5.96 -8.15
C VAL A 135 30.73 -5.76 -9.20
N LYS A 136 30.40 -5.30 -10.41
CA LYS A 136 31.39 -5.03 -11.46
C LYS A 136 32.30 -3.84 -11.14
N LEU A 137 31.93 -3.01 -10.16
CA LEU A 137 32.73 -1.88 -9.71
C LEU A 137 33.96 -2.32 -8.91
N SER A 138 33.99 -3.56 -8.40
CA SER A 138 35.12 -4.06 -7.59
C SER A 138 36.36 -4.43 -8.38
N ARG A 139 36.26 -4.60 -9.71
CA ARG A 139 37.38 -4.94 -10.59
C ARG A 139 37.51 -3.87 -11.68
N GLU A 140 38.70 -3.29 -11.77
CA GLU A 140 38.97 -2.16 -12.66
C GLU A 140 38.55 -2.43 -14.12
N GLU A 141 38.92 -3.58 -14.68
CA GLU A 141 38.59 -3.94 -16.06
C GLU A 141 37.07 -4.07 -16.30
N SER A 142 36.34 -4.63 -15.34
CA SER A 142 34.88 -4.79 -15.42
C SER A 142 34.15 -3.46 -15.20
N CYS A 143 34.66 -2.63 -14.30
CA CYS A 143 34.19 -1.27 -14.07
C CYS A 143 34.36 -0.44 -15.33
N ASN A 144 35.53 -0.50 -15.96
CA ASN A 144 35.84 0.17 -17.22
C ASN A 144 34.85 -0.25 -18.32
N ARG A 145 34.65 -1.56 -18.56
CA ARG A 145 33.65 -2.04 -19.54
C ARG A 145 32.23 -1.57 -19.24
N LEU A 146 31.86 -1.52 -17.96
CA LEU A 146 30.55 -1.05 -17.53
C LEU A 146 30.38 0.45 -17.83
N LEU A 147 31.35 1.28 -17.45
CA LEU A 147 31.31 2.73 -17.66
C LEU A 147 31.34 3.08 -19.15
N ARG A 148 32.13 2.40 -19.98
CA ARG A 148 32.12 2.56 -21.45
C ARG A 148 30.73 2.46 -22.06
N ARG A 149 29.89 1.57 -21.53
CA ARG A 149 28.54 1.35 -22.05
C ARG A 149 27.53 2.35 -21.49
N ILE A 150 27.73 2.84 -20.26
CA ILE A 150 26.85 3.81 -19.62
C ILE A 150 27.18 5.22 -20.10
N LEU A 151 28.46 5.54 -20.33
CA LEU A 151 29.02 6.86 -20.63
C LEU A 151 30.00 6.74 -21.80
N PRO A 152 29.53 6.49 -23.04
CA PRO A 152 30.42 6.35 -24.20
C PRO A 152 31.23 7.63 -24.45
N ASP A 153 30.66 8.80 -24.20
CA ASP A 153 31.30 10.11 -24.40
C ASP A 153 32.51 10.33 -23.47
N ILE A 154 32.56 9.63 -22.32
CA ILE A 154 33.74 9.60 -21.43
C ILE A 154 34.81 8.66 -21.99
N HIS A 155 34.42 7.63 -22.73
CA HIS A 155 35.36 6.66 -23.29
C HIS A 155 36.17 7.21 -24.46
N ASP A 156 35.57 8.07 -25.30
CA ASP A 156 36.30 8.78 -26.35
C ASP A 156 37.32 9.78 -25.78
N PHE A 157 36.99 10.40 -24.63
CA PHE A 157 37.94 11.22 -23.84
C PHE A 157 39.11 10.42 -23.26
N ARG A 158 38.95 9.09 -23.12
CA ARG A 158 39.96 8.19 -22.54
C ARG A 158 41.14 7.90 -23.47
N ARG A 159 41.10 8.31 -24.73
CA ARG A 159 42.31 8.33 -25.58
C ARG A 159 43.37 9.30 -25.05
N HIS A 160 42.97 10.24 -24.18
CA HIS A 160 43.80 11.32 -23.63
C HIS A 160 43.48 11.56 -22.13
N SER A 161 43.30 10.49 -21.34
CA SER A 161 43.01 10.57 -19.89
C SER A 161 43.69 9.42 -19.14
N THR A 162 44.29 9.72 -17.98
CA THR A 162 45.06 8.75 -17.17
C THR A 162 44.27 8.07 -16.06
N GLU A 163 43.12 8.60 -15.59
CA GLU A 163 42.41 8.03 -14.44
C GLU A 163 40.90 8.36 -14.41
N ILE A 164 40.05 7.37 -14.07
CA ILE A 164 38.62 7.60 -13.77
C ILE A 164 38.45 7.60 -12.26
N LYS A 165 37.99 8.72 -11.71
CA LYS A 165 37.69 8.86 -10.28
C LYS A 165 36.23 8.51 -10.01
N LEU A 166 36.02 7.59 -9.08
CA LEU A 166 34.70 7.09 -8.68
C LEU A 166 34.45 7.41 -7.21
N GLU A 167 33.36 8.10 -6.93
CA GLU A 167 32.99 8.48 -5.57
C GLU A 167 31.57 8.01 -5.26
N ARG A 168 31.35 7.37 -4.12
CA ARG A 168 30.02 6.96 -3.67
C ARG A 168 29.32 8.15 -2.99
N LEU A 169 28.31 8.70 -3.65
CA LEU A 169 27.50 9.79 -3.10
C LEU A 169 26.42 9.27 -2.13
N ALA A 170 25.76 8.16 -2.47
CA ALA A 170 24.77 7.54 -1.61
C ALA A 170 24.57 6.06 -1.93
N TYR A 171 24.36 5.24 -0.91
CA TYR A 171 24.00 3.83 -1.08
C TYR A 171 22.84 3.47 -0.16
N LYS A 172 21.76 2.93 -0.73
CA LYS A 172 20.60 2.40 -0.02
C LYS A 172 20.45 0.93 -0.44
N PRO A 173 20.83 -0.03 0.42
CA PRO A 173 20.85 -1.44 0.06
C PRO A 173 19.54 -1.93 -0.52
N ALA A 174 19.64 -2.80 -1.52
CA ALA A 174 18.55 -3.37 -2.28
C ALA A 174 17.63 -2.35 -3.00
N ARG A 175 18.03 -1.08 -3.10
CA ARG A 175 17.23 -0.02 -3.73
C ARG A 175 18.00 0.77 -4.77
N ARG A 176 19.09 1.43 -4.35
CA ARG A 176 19.89 2.28 -5.25
C ARG A 176 21.31 2.52 -4.77
N LEU A 177 22.23 2.68 -5.72
CA LEU A 177 23.57 3.23 -5.54
C LEU A 177 23.69 4.49 -6.40
N VAL A 178 24.19 5.58 -5.84
CA VAL A 178 24.46 6.84 -6.54
C VAL A 178 25.95 7.13 -6.43
N MET A 179 26.58 7.37 -7.56
CA MET A 179 28.01 7.63 -7.67
C MET A 179 28.29 8.89 -8.47
N SER A 180 29.38 9.59 -8.13
CA SER A 180 30.03 10.53 -9.01
C SER A 180 31.08 9.79 -9.83
N VAL A 181 31.16 10.12 -11.12
CA VAL A 181 32.16 9.61 -12.06
C VAL A 181 32.83 10.83 -12.67
N ALA A 182 34.12 11.01 -12.41
CA ALA A 182 34.92 12.09 -12.98
C ALA A 182 36.03 11.50 -13.86
N CYS A 183 36.32 12.19 -14.97
CA CYS A 183 37.39 11.85 -15.89
C CYS A 183 38.24 13.10 -16.13
N ASP A 184 39.54 13.02 -15.86
CA ASP A 184 40.49 14.13 -16.02
C ASP A 184 40.97 14.17 -17.48
N GLY A 185 40.78 15.28 -18.19
CA GLY A 185 41.36 15.46 -19.53
C GLY A 185 42.85 15.82 -19.43
N THR A 186 43.74 15.12 -20.13
CA THR A 186 45.19 15.41 -20.08
C THR A 186 45.66 16.46 -21.08
N LEU A 187 44.77 17.09 -21.84
CA LEU A 187 45.11 18.13 -22.82
C LEU A 187 44.73 19.53 -22.30
N PRO A 188 45.53 20.58 -22.60
CA PRO A 188 45.17 21.96 -22.29
C PRO A 188 43.83 22.32 -22.95
N GLY A 189 42.86 22.78 -22.16
CA GLY A 189 41.53 23.16 -22.63
C GLY A 189 40.43 22.09 -22.53
N ASN A 190 40.73 20.87 -22.09
CA ASN A 190 39.69 19.87 -21.80
C ASN A 190 39.21 19.97 -20.34
N GLU A 191 38.00 20.51 -20.15
CA GLU A 191 37.33 20.56 -18.85
C GLU A 191 37.09 19.16 -18.25
N ILE A 192 37.19 19.04 -16.92
CA ILE A 192 36.86 17.82 -16.18
C ILE A 192 35.40 17.46 -16.46
N ARG A 193 35.16 16.28 -17.03
CA ARG A 193 33.80 15.78 -17.24
C ARG A 193 33.37 14.97 -16.04
N LYS A 194 32.39 15.48 -15.32
CA LYS A 194 31.79 14.81 -14.14
C LYS A 194 30.35 14.44 -14.41
N TYR A 195 29.95 13.26 -13.95
CA TYR A 195 28.59 12.71 -14.09
C TYR A 195 28.11 12.15 -12.76
N VAL A 196 26.80 12.12 -12.59
CA VAL A 196 26.12 11.33 -11.56
C VAL A 196 25.56 10.08 -12.22
N VAL A 197 25.90 8.91 -11.68
CA VAL A 197 25.40 7.61 -12.13
C VAL A 197 24.59 6.96 -11.01
N LYS A 198 23.32 6.69 -11.28
CA LYS A 198 22.39 5.99 -10.39
C LYS A 198 22.16 4.58 -10.88
N PHE A 199 22.48 3.57 -10.07
CA PHE A 199 22.09 2.17 -10.29
C PHE A 199 20.82 1.86 -9.50
N HIS A 200 19.87 1.21 -10.14
CA HIS A 200 18.56 0.88 -9.56
C HIS A 200 18.28 -0.62 -9.63
N SER A 201 17.35 -1.09 -8.79
CA SER A 201 16.73 -2.41 -9.03
C SER A 201 15.91 -2.37 -10.32
N GLN A 202 15.69 -3.51 -10.97
CA GLN A 202 14.95 -3.59 -12.25
C GLN A 202 13.62 -2.81 -12.26
N SER A 203 12.74 -3.09 -11.30
CA SER A 203 11.41 -2.42 -11.23
C SER A 203 11.50 -0.92 -10.92
N THR A 204 12.59 -0.48 -10.29
CA THR A 204 12.81 0.95 -10.01
C THR A 204 13.42 1.64 -11.24
N PHE A 205 14.32 0.97 -11.96
CA PHE A 205 14.92 1.49 -13.18
C PHE A 205 13.87 1.79 -14.24
N GLU A 206 12.94 0.86 -14.49
CA GLU A 206 11.89 1.04 -15.50
C GLU A 206 11.05 2.29 -15.22
N ARG A 207 10.60 2.46 -13.96
CA ARG A 207 9.84 3.64 -13.54
C ARG A 207 10.64 4.94 -13.63
N ALA A 208 11.88 4.95 -13.14
CA ALA A 208 12.70 6.16 -13.13
C ALA A 208 13.17 6.56 -14.54
N ALA A 209 13.50 5.60 -15.40
CA ALA A 209 13.97 5.87 -16.76
C ALA A 209 12.88 6.52 -17.61
N ASP A 210 11.64 6.05 -17.53
CA ASP A 210 10.54 6.63 -18.31
C ASP A 210 10.20 8.06 -17.85
N ARG A 211 10.19 8.27 -16.53
CA ARG A 211 10.01 9.58 -15.89
C ARG A 211 11.06 10.61 -16.28
N VAL A 212 12.34 10.25 -16.17
CA VAL A 212 13.43 11.19 -16.44
C VAL A 212 13.54 11.46 -17.95
N ARG A 213 13.23 10.49 -18.83
CA ARG A 213 13.10 10.74 -20.27
C ARG A 213 11.96 11.70 -20.59
N ALA A 214 10.86 11.63 -19.85
CA ALA A 214 9.75 12.56 -20.03
C ALA A 214 10.16 14.00 -19.69
N ILE A 215 10.89 14.20 -18.59
CA ILE A 215 11.48 15.51 -18.24
C ILE A 215 12.39 16.03 -19.35
N GLY A 216 13.25 15.18 -19.91
CA GLY A 216 14.14 15.59 -21.02
C GLY A 216 13.43 16.05 -22.30
N ARG A 217 12.10 15.84 -22.41
CA ARG A 217 11.26 16.32 -23.53
C ARG A 217 10.49 17.59 -23.19
N LEU A 218 10.50 18.02 -21.93
CA LEU A 218 9.87 19.27 -21.53
C LEU A 218 10.81 20.43 -21.82
N ASN A 219 10.24 21.54 -22.30
CA ASN A 219 10.95 22.81 -22.43
C ASN A 219 11.06 23.47 -21.04
N LEU A 220 11.76 22.80 -20.12
CA LEU A 220 12.20 23.41 -18.88
C LEU A 220 13.42 24.29 -19.18
N SER A 221 13.59 25.36 -18.43
CA SER A 221 14.66 26.34 -18.59
C SER A 221 16.07 25.74 -18.55
N ASP A 222 16.21 24.49 -18.08
CA ASP A 222 17.45 23.70 -18.05
C ASP A 222 17.23 22.29 -18.63
N PRO A 223 17.56 22.04 -19.91
CA PRO A 223 17.44 20.70 -20.48
C PRO A 223 18.46 19.74 -19.84
N MET A 224 17.96 18.71 -19.15
CA MET A 224 18.81 17.68 -18.53
C MET A 224 19.09 16.57 -19.54
N THR A 225 20.32 16.51 -20.07
CA THR A 225 20.78 15.37 -20.88
C THR A 225 20.81 14.12 -20.01
N VAL A 226 19.97 13.13 -20.32
CA VAL A 226 19.87 11.91 -19.52
C VAL A 226 20.19 10.70 -20.37
N ARG A 227 21.04 9.84 -19.84
CA ARG A 227 21.36 8.55 -20.47
C ARG A 227 20.85 7.40 -19.61
N CYS A 228 19.98 6.58 -20.20
CA CYS A 228 19.43 5.39 -19.55
C CYS A 228 20.03 4.12 -20.15
N CYS A 229 20.79 3.35 -19.36
CA CYS A 229 21.38 2.09 -19.76
C CYS A 229 20.59 0.89 -19.20
N LYS A 230 19.64 0.36 -19.99
CA LYS A 230 18.78 -0.76 -19.58
C LYS A 230 19.55 -2.03 -19.19
N ARG A 231 20.65 -2.32 -19.91
CA ARG A 231 21.50 -3.50 -19.63
C ARG A 231 22.09 -3.50 -18.22
N TYR A 232 22.41 -2.32 -17.69
CA TYR A 232 23.03 -2.17 -16.37
C TYR A 232 22.11 -1.48 -15.35
N GLN A 233 20.84 -1.24 -15.72
CA GLN A 233 19.83 -0.60 -14.87
C GLN A 233 20.34 0.73 -14.28
N ALA A 234 21.07 1.48 -15.11
CA ALA A 234 21.77 2.69 -14.71
C ALA A 234 21.19 3.93 -15.42
N ILE A 235 21.01 5.01 -14.68
CA ILE A 235 20.65 6.33 -15.21
C ILE A 235 21.82 7.26 -14.92
N ALA A 236 22.31 7.95 -15.96
CA ALA A 236 23.40 8.89 -15.84
C ALA A 236 22.99 10.28 -16.31
N THR A 237 23.40 11.29 -15.56
CA THR A 237 23.20 12.71 -15.86
C THR A 237 24.52 13.46 -15.70
N PRO A 238 24.76 14.54 -16.46
CA PRO A 238 25.87 15.45 -16.21
C PRO A 238 25.87 15.95 -14.76
N TRP A 239 27.06 16.24 -14.24
CA TRP A 239 27.20 16.91 -12.96
C TRP A 239 26.68 18.34 -13.06
N VAL A 240 25.96 18.75 -12.03
CA VAL A 240 25.44 20.11 -11.91
C VAL A 240 26.33 20.85 -10.92
N ALA A 241 27.06 21.87 -11.40
CA ALA A 241 27.89 22.72 -10.54
C ALA A 241 27.01 23.56 -9.60
N GLY A 242 27.57 23.91 -8.44
CA GLY A 242 26.89 24.67 -7.39
C GLY A 242 26.85 23.95 -6.04
N GLN A 243 26.26 24.63 -5.06
CA GLN A 243 26.08 24.12 -3.70
C GLN A 243 24.66 23.62 -3.47
N ASN A 244 24.53 22.62 -2.60
CA ASN A 244 23.25 22.09 -2.20
C ASN A 244 22.51 23.06 -1.27
N LEU A 245 21.25 23.40 -1.55
CA LEU A 245 20.48 24.34 -0.72
C LEU A 245 20.37 23.89 0.74
N ALA A 246 20.29 22.58 1.02
CA ALA A 246 20.24 22.11 2.40
C ALA A 246 21.53 22.41 3.18
N SER A 247 22.69 22.43 2.53
CA SER A 247 23.96 22.83 3.15
C SER A 247 23.96 24.33 3.43
N LEU A 248 23.49 25.13 2.47
CA LEU A 248 23.35 26.58 2.60
C LEU A 248 22.35 27.03 3.68
N LEU A 249 21.33 26.22 3.94
CA LEU A 249 20.34 26.48 4.99
C LEU A 249 20.77 26.00 6.38
N SER A 250 21.90 25.28 6.50
CA SER A 250 22.39 24.79 7.78
C SER A 250 22.90 25.93 8.67
N ALA A 251 22.89 25.70 9.99
CA ALA A 251 23.25 26.71 10.99
C ALA A 251 24.70 27.22 10.89
N ASP A 252 25.61 26.44 10.29
CA ASP A 252 27.05 26.71 10.25
C ASP A 252 27.52 27.49 9.00
N VAL A 253 26.59 27.93 8.14
CA VAL A 253 26.90 28.59 6.85
C VAL A 253 26.38 30.04 6.84
N SER A 254 27.10 30.93 6.15
CA SER A 254 26.77 32.35 5.97
C SER A 254 25.35 32.59 5.43
N ALA A 255 24.83 33.79 5.67
CA ALA A 255 23.49 34.18 5.28
C ALA A 255 23.31 34.10 3.76
N ILE A 256 22.56 33.11 3.29
CA ILE A 256 22.06 33.12 1.90
C ILE A 256 21.10 34.29 1.69
N PRO A 257 21.13 34.93 0.51
CA PRO A 257 20.18 35.97 0.16
C PRO A 257 18.73 35.48 0.23
N SER A 258 17.82 36.38 0.63
CA SER A 258 16.38 36.12 0.58
C SER A 258 15.89 35.82 -0.83
N SER A 259 16.52 36.44 -1.85
CA SER A 259 16.22 36.19 -3.26
C SER A 259 16.43 34.74 -3.65
N THR A 260 17.45 34.05 -3.11
CA THR A 260 17.72 32.65 -3.42
C THR A 260 16.50 31.77 -3.12
N LEU A 261 15.85 31.93 -1.96
CA LEU A 261 14.64 31.15 -1.65
C LEU A 261 13.40 31.61 -2.40
N GLN A 262 13.30 32.90 -2.72
CA GLN A 262 12.24 33.39 -3.60
C GLN A 262 12.37 32.74 -4.98
N ASP A 263 13.57 32.66 -5.54
CA ASP A 263 13.83 32.03 -6.82
C ASP A 263 13.55 30.52 -6.79
N VAL A 264 13.79 29.83 -5.66
CA VAL A 264 13.36 28.43 -5.47
C VAL A 264 11.83 28.32 -5.55
N GLY A 265 11.11 29.18 -4.83
CA GLY A 265 9.65 29.21 -4.85
C GLY A 265 9.10 29.49 -6.25
N ARG A 266 9.67 30.49 -6.93
CA ARG A 266 9.31 30.90 -8.29
C ARG A 266 9.53 29.76 -9.28
N LYS A 267 10.70 29.12 -9.25
CA LYS A 267 11.04 28.00 -10.15
C LYS A 267 10.16 26.77 -9.90
N LEU A 268 9.75 26.52 -8.66
CA LEU A 268 8.79 25.45 -8.36
C LEU A 268 7.39 25.78 -8.92
N ALA A 269 6.93 27.03 -8.79
CA ALA A 269 5.68 27.45 -9.39
C ALA A 269 5.72 27.38 -10.93
N GLU A 270 6.84 27.72 -11.56
CA GLU A 270 7.07 27.55 -12.99
C GLU A 270 7.01 26.07 -13.42
N LEU A 271 7.61 25.16 -12.62
CA LEU A 271 7.49 23.72 -12.86
C LEU A 271 6.01 23.28 -12.82
N HIS A 272 5.24 23.74 -11.83
CA HIS A 272 3.83 23.40 -11.69
C HIS A 272 2.95 24.04 -12.78
N ALA A 273 3.37 25.16 -13.36
CA ALA A 273 2.69 25.81 -14.48
C ALA A 273 3.14 25.27 -15.86
N CYS A 274 4.08 24.33 -15.89
CA CYS A 274 4.61 23.76 -17.13
C CYS A 274 3.51 22.99 -17.88
N HIS A 275 3.26 23.39 -19.13
CA HIS A 275 2.33 22.70 -20.02
C HIS A 275 2.98 21.41 -20.53
N LEU A 276 2.25 20.29 -20.41
CA LEU A 276 2.73 19.00 -20.86
C LEU A 276 2.49 18.87 -22.37
N PRO A 277 3.52 18.52 -23.16
CA PRO A 277 3.34 18.18 -24.56
C PRO A 277 2.36 17.02 -24.73
N VAL A 278 1.55 17.08 -25.78
CA VAL A 278 0.63 16.02 -26.18
C VAL A 278 1.39 14.70 -26.34
N GLY A 279 0.91 13.63 -25.70
CA GLY A 279 1.53 12.30 -25.73
C GLY A 279 2.64 12.05 -24.69
N LEU A 280 2.95 13.02 -23.82
CA LEU A 280 3.86 12.81 -22.70
C LEU A 280 3.13 12.09 -21.53
N ASN A 281 3.35 10.78 -21.41
CA ASN A 281 2.73 9.98 -20.35
C ASN A 281 3.56 10.01 -19.05
N LEU A 282 3.11 10.78 -18.06
CA LEU A 282 3.58 10.76 -16.68
C LEU A 282 2.53 10.09 -15.77
N PRO A 283 2.96 9.37 -14.71
CA PRO A 283 2.01 8.75 -13.78
C PRO A 283 1.24 9.84 -13.03
N ILE A 284 -0.05 9.60 -12.76
CA ILE A 284 -0.88 10.49 -11.94
C ILE A 284 -0.83 10.03 -10.48
N ALA A 285 -0.61 10.97 -9.55
CA ALA A 285 -0.60 10.77 -8.11
C ALA A 285 -1.94 11.22 -7.54
N HIS A 286 -2.89 10.30 -7.34
CA HIS A 286 -4.21 10.68 -6.87
C HIS A 286 -4.31 10.67 -5.33
N ALA A 287 -5.29 11.39 -4.81
CA ALA A 287 -5.55 11.50 -3.38
C ALA A 287 -5.77 10.14 -2.70
N ALA A 288 -6.41 9.17 -3.37
CA ALA A 288 -6.68 7.84 -2.81
C ALA A 288 -5.40 7.07 -2.46
N ASP A 289 -4.36 7.13 -3.31
CA ASP A 289 -3.06 6.51 -3.06
C ASP A 289 -2.40 7.14 -1.83
N GLN A 290 -2.49 8.48 -1.70
CA GLN A 290 -1.98 9.20 -0.55
C GLN A 290 -2.69 8.79 0.75
N VAL A 291 -4.02 8.64 0.73
CA VAL A 291 -4.80 8.14 1.87
C VAL A 291 -4.38 6.72 2.24
N GLY A 292 -4.22 5.83 1.26
CA GLY A 292 -3.75 4.46 1.47
C GLY A 292 -2.33 4.38 2.04
N GLU A 293 -1.43 5.26 1.60
CA GLU A 293 -0.10 5.43 2.17
C GLU A 293 -0.15 5.92 3.62
N LEU A 294 -0.98 6.91 3.93
CA LEU A 294 -1.12 7.45 5.29
C LEU A 294 -1.70 6.42 6.26
N ARG A 295 -2.68 5.60 5.83
CA ARG A 295 -3.22 4.51 6.66
C ARG A 295 -2.15 3.49 7.01
N ARG A 296 -1.40 3.01 6.01
CA ARG A 296 -0.26 2.09 6.23
C ARG A 296 0.82 2.70 7.13
N LEU A 297 1.08 3.99 6.96
CA LEU A 297 2.02 4.72 7.81
C LEU A 297 1.53 4.78 9.26
N ALA A 298 0.22 4.93 9.50
CA ALA A 298 -0.36 4.89 10.83
C ALA A 298 -0.09 3.54 11.51
N ASP A 299 -0.30 2.45 10.78
CA ASP A 299 -0.04 1.08 11.28
C ASP A 299 1.45 0.87 11.56
N ASP A 300 2.31 1.22 10.60
CA ASP A 300 3.77 1.09 10.73
C ASP A 300 4.32 1.88 11.93
N LEU A 301 3.87 3.13 12.12
CA LEU A 301 4.30 3.98 13.24
C LEU A 301 3.73 3.52 14.58
N SER A 302 2.47 3.08 14.60
CA SER A 302 1.84 2.53 15.81
C SER A 302 2.53 1.26 16.28
N PHE A 303 2.97 0.42 15.34
CA PHE A 303 3.77 -0.77 15.65
C PHE A 303 5.19 -0.38 16.08
N LEU A 304 5.83 0.57 15.39
CA LEU A 304 7.20 0.99 15.69
C LEU A 304 7.34 1.60 17.09
N TYR A 305 6.35 2.40 17.52
CA TYR A 305 6.36 3.05 18.82
C TYR A 305 4.95 3.12 19.43
N PRO A 306 4.49 2.03 20.10
CA PRO A 306 3.14 1.93 20.65
C PRO A 306 2.71 3.07 21.59
N PRO A 307 3.60 3.71 22.39
CA PRO A 307 3.19 4.83 23.23
C PRO A 307 2.59 6.02 22.47
N LEU A 308 2.82 6.13 21.15
CA LEU A 308 2.23 7.18 20.30
C LEU A 308 1.11 6.67 19.38
N ALA A 309 0.68 5.42 19.50
CA ALA A 309 -0.26 4.82 18.54
C ALA A 309 -1.59 5.57 18.44
N GLU A 310 -2.16 5.99 19.57
CA GLU A 310 -3.43 6.73 19.59
C GLU A 310 -3.31 8.10 18.93
N ASP A 311 -2.28 8.87 19.29
CA ASP A 311 -2.01 10.18 18.71
C ASP A 311 -1.69 10.09 17.21
N VAL A 312 -0.89 9.11 16.79
CA VAL A 312 -0.58 8.86 15.38
C VAL A 312 -1.87 8.63 14.59
N ARG A 313 -2.74 7.74 15.05
CA ARG A 313 -4.02 7.43 14.39
C ARG A 313 -4.95 8.64 14.36
N ARG A 314 -5.01 9.41 15.45
CA ARG A 314 -5.81 10.63 15.56
C ARG A 314 -5.35 11.68 14.55
N VAL A 315 -4.07 12.05 14.54
CA VAL A 315 -3.51 13.07 13.65
C VAL A 315 -3.63 12.64 12.19
N ILE A 316 -3.29 11.40 11.86
CA ILE A 316 -3.42 10.89 10.48
C ILE A 316 -4.88 10.94 10.01
N ARG A 317 -5.85 10.59 10.87
CA ARG A 317 -7.28 10.68 10.53
C ARG A 317 -7.69 12.13 10.26
N SER A 318 -7.23 13.08 11.06
CA SER A 318 -7.48 14.52 10.83
C SER A 318 -6.87 14.99 9.51
N VAL A 319 -5.63 14.61 9.21
CA VAL A 319 -4.98 14.95 7.94
C VAL A 319 -5.72 14.35 6.75
N ILE A 320 -6.12 13.07 6.81
CA ILE A 320 -6.90 12.41 5.75
C ILE A 320 -8.21 13.17 5.46
N ARG A 321 -8.92 13.64 6.50
CA ARG A 321 -10.15 14.43 6.35
C ARG A 321 -9.93 15.81 5.75
N SER A 322 -8.72 16.37 5.88
CA SER A 322 -8.37 17.69 5.36
C SER A 322 -7.79 17.67 3.95
N ILE A 323 -7.51 16.49 3.36
CA ILE A 323 -7.04 16.39 1.97
C ILE A 323 -8.13 16.99 1.06
N PRO A 324 -7.81 18.03 0.26
CA PRO A 324 -8.79 18.67 -0.61
C PRO A 324 -9.37 17.70 -1.65
N ASN A 325 -10.69 17.73 -1.81
CA ASN A 325 -11.38 17.11 -2.95
C ASN A 325 -11.31 18.12 -4.12
N GLY A 326 -10.36 17.98 -5.03
CA GLY A 326 -10.24 18.90 -6.16
C GLY A 326 -8.99 18.70 -7.04
N ASP A 327 -9.18 18.98 -8.33
CA ASP A 327 -8.40 18.47 -9.47
C ASP A 327 -7.27 19.37 -9.96
N ARG A 328 -6.56 20.07 -9.07
CA ARG A 328 -5.34 20.77 -9.50
C ARG A 328 -4.20 19.78 -9.70
N ASN A 329 -4.23 19.10 -10.83
CA ASN A 329 -3.24 18.14 -11.29
C ASN A 329 -2.21 18.85 -12.18
N THR A 330 -1.08 19.20 -11.59
CA THR A 330 0.04 19.84 -12.28
C THR A 330 1.19 18.85 -12.42
N LEU A 331 2.18 19.19 -13.26
CA LEU A 331 3.49 18.55 -13.16
C LEU A 331 4.04 18.77 -11.75
N ILE A 332 4.40 17.69 -11.06
CA ILE A 332 5.06 17.74 -9.75
C ILE A 332 6.36 16.94 -9.79
N HIS A 333 7.38 17.44 -9.10
CA HIS A 333 8.63 16.73 -8.86
C HIS A 333 8.40 15.43 -8.07
N GLY A 334 7.44 15.42 -7.13
CA GLY A 334 6.95 14.24 -6.41
C GLY A 334 7.79 13.78 -5.22
N ASP A 335 8.94 14.40 -4.99
CA ASP A 335 9.78 14.22 -3.79
C ASP A 335 10.61 15.49 -3.56
N PHE A 336 10.06 16.70 -3.78
CA PHE A 336 10.84 17.95 -3.74
C PHE A 336 11.34 18.30 -2.32
N TYR A 337 12.65 18.51 -2.15
CA TYR A 337 13.23 19.06 -0.90
C TYR A 337 14.58 19.73 -1.13
N ALA A 338 15.08 20.48 -0.14
CA ALA A 338 16.29 21.29 -0.26
C ALA A 338 17.54 20.56 -0.78
N LYS A 339 17.69 19.23 -0.61
CA LYS A 339 18.86 18.53 -1.20
C LYS A 339 18.77 18.31 -2.70
N GLN A 340 17.63 18.57 -3.31
CA GLN A 340 17.42 18.47 -4.73
C GLN A 340 17.51 19.83 -5.42
N VAL A 341 17.87 20.87 -4.68
CA VAL A 341 18.10 22.21 -5.20
C VAL A 341 19.59 22.47 -5.17
N ILE A 342 20.16 22.75 -6.33
CA ILE A 342 21.54 23.20 -6.51
C ILE A 342 21.51 24.70 -6.80
N VAL A 343 22.28 25.46 -6.04
CA VAL A 343 22.42 26.92 -6.13
C VAL A 343 23.81 27.23 -6.65
N ASP A 344 23.86 27.96 -7.75
CA ASP A 344 25.07 28.40 -8.45
C ASP A 344 24.77 29.82 -8.96
N GLU A 345 24.80 30.78 -8.04
CA GLU A 345 24.16 32.09 -8.21
C GLU A 345 24.58 32.80 -9.51
N PRO A 346 23.63 33.42 -10.24
CA PRO A 346 22.21 33.58 -9.91
C PRO A 346 21.33 32.39 -10.31
N SER A 347 21.91 31.26 -10.71
CA SER A 347 21.17 30.11 -11.23
C SER A 347 20.75 29.12 -10.14
N ILE A 348 19.54 28.59 -10.28
CA ILE A 348 18.99 27.53 -9.41
C ILE A 348 18.62 26.36 -10.30
N ARG A 349 19.02 25.14 -9.94
CA ARG A 349 18.71 23.92 -10.70
C ARG A 349 18.09 22.86 -9.81
N PHE A 350 17.00 22.25 -10.28
CA PHE A 350 16.39 21.10 -9.64
C PHE A 350 16.98 19.80 -10.18
N ILE A 351 17.21 18.83 -9.30
CA ILE A 351 17.78 17.52 -9.63
C ILE A 351 16.92 16.40 -9.02
N ASP A 352 17.11 15.16 -9.47
CA ASP A 352 16.41 13.97 -8.93
C ASP A 352 14.92 13.84 -9.30
N PHE A 353 14.60 14.03 -10.58
CA PHE A 353 13.26 13.80 -11.15
C PHE A 353 12.84 12.31 -11.25
N ASP A 354 13.41 11.41 -10.45
CA ASP A 354 13.03 9.98 -10.44
C ASP A 354 11.57 9.78 -9.96
N ALA A 355 11.02 10.78 -9.26
CA ALA A 355 9.68 10.77 -8.66
C ALA A 355 8.64 11.61 -9.42
N VAL A 356 9.01 12.23 -10.54
CA VAL A 356 8.10 13.14 -11.27
C VAL A 356 6.80 12.43 -11.65
N SER A 357 5.70 13.15 -11.46
CA SER A 357 4.34 12.68 -11.72
C SER A 357 3.42 13.88 -11.98
N ILE A 358 2.16 13.61 -12.29
CA ILE A 358 1.10 14.60 -12.34
C ILE A 358 0.31 14.51 -11.04
N GLY A 359 0.08 15.61 -10.34
CA GLY A 359 -0.66 15.57 -9.07
C GLY A 359 -0.79 16.93 -8.42
N ASN A 360 -1.18 16.93 -7.16
CA ASN A 360 -1.42 18.16 -6.42
C ASN A 360 -0.08 18.91 -6.16
N PRO A 361 0.05 20.19 -6.54
CA PRO A 361 1.30 20.97 -6.40
C PRO A 361 1.76 21.08 -4.94
N TRP A 362 0.85 20.98 -3.98
CA TRP A 362 1.15 21.06 -2.56
C TRP A 362 1.95 19.86 -2.05
N VAL A 363 2.00 18.75 -2.80
CA VAL A 363 2.91 17.61 -2.51
C VAL A 363 4.35 18.09 -2.41
N ASP A 364 4.81 18.90 -3.37
CA ASP A 364 6.19 19.36 -3.41
C ASP A 364 6.45 20.48 -2.41
N ALA A 365 5.61 21.50 -2.37
CA ALA A 365 5.75 22.61 -1.43
C ALA A 365 5.66 22.14 0.03
N GLY A 366 4.71 21.25 0.33
CA GLY A 366 4.52 20.65 1.65
C GLY A 366 5.70 19.76 2.05
N ASN A 367 6.21 18.92 1.15
CA ASN A 367 7.39 18.08 1.42
C ASN A 367 8.66 18.92 1.63
N PHE A 368 8.86 19.97 0.84
CA PHE A 368 9.99 20.89 1.00
C PHE A 368 10.02 21.49 2.40
N VAL A 369 8.91 22.11 2.83
CA VAL A 369 8.81 22.73 4.15
C VAL A 369 8.84 21.69 5.27
N ALA A 370 8.25 20.51 5.07
CA ALA A 370 8.35 19.41 6.05
C ALA A 370 9.80 18.97 6.29
N LYS A 371 10.65 18.96 5.25
CA LYS A 371 12.09 18.65 5.41
C LYS A 371 12.85 19.78 6.10
N LEU A 372 12.41 21.03 5.98
CA LEU A 372 12.95 22.13 6.77
C LEU A 372 12.62 21.96 8.26
N HIS A 373 11.36 21.66 8.59
CA HIS A 373 10.98 21.31 9.97
C HIS A 373 11.77 20.12 10.51
N TRP A 374 12.04 19.10 9.68
CA TRP A 374 12.88 17.97 10.05
C TRP A 374 14.32 18.40 10.40
N SER A 375 14.93 19.28 9.61
CA SER A 375 16.25 19.84 9.92
C SER A 375 16.24 20.63 11.23
N HIS A 376 15.19 21.41 11.48
CA HIS A 376 15.01 22.16 12.72
C HIS A 376 14.88 21.26 13.95
N VAL A 377 14.02 20.23 13.89
CA VAL A 377 13.80 19.24 14.96
C VAL A 377 15.09 18.48 15.31
N ARG A 378 16.01 18.33 14.35
CA ARG A 378 17.35 17.75 14.56
C ARG A 378 18.41 18.74 15.05
N GLY A 379 18.05 19.98 15.33
CA GLY A 379 18.98 21.03 15.75
C GLY A 379 19.91 21.54 14.64
N GLN A 380 19.62 21.25 13.38
CA GLN A 380 20.47 21.66 12.24
C GLN A 380 20.09 23.02 11.65
N MET A 381 19.02 23.62 12.17
CA MET A 381 18.48 24.89 11.72
C MET A 381 17.72 25.57 12.86
N THR A 382 17.93 26.87 13.07
CA THR A 382 17.23 27.62 14.11
C THR A 382 15.76 27.87 13.76
N SER A 383 14.95 28.27 14.73
CA SER A 383 13.54 28.62 14.50
C SER A 383 13.42 29.87 13.62
N GLU A 384 14.28 30.89 13.82
CA GLU A 384 14.28 32.10 12.99
C GLU A 384 14.59 31.76 11.54
N ARG A 385 15.62 30.92 11.31
CA ARG A 385 16.02 30.49 9.98
C ARG A 385 14.94 29.67 9.29
N LEU A 386 14.24 28.79 10.02
CA LEU A 386 13.09 28.04 9.51
C LEU A 386 11.97 28.98 9.05
N GLN A 387 11.57 29.94 9.90
CA GLN A 387 10.49 30.88 9.59
C GLN A 387 10.86 31.79 8.41
N TRP A 388 12.09 32.31 8.41
CA TRP A 388 12.67 33.07 7.32
C TRP A 388 12.63 32.28 6.00
N ALA A 389 13.01 31.00 6.04
CA ALA A 389 13.04 30.16 4.85
C ALA A 389 11.64 29.89 4.28
N ILE A 390 10.69 29.57 5.16
CA ILE A 390 9.28 29.38 4.77
C ILE A 390 8.71 30.66 4.17
N HIS A 391 8.99 31.82 4.79
CA HIS A 391 8.50 33.11 4.34
C HIS A 391 8.96 33.44 2.91
N HIS A 392 10.28 33.38 2.64
CA HIS A 392 10.82 33.75 1.34
C HIS A 392 10.50 32.74 0.24
N PHE A 393 10.50 31.43 0.55
CA PHE A 393 10.04 30.41 -0.39
C PHE A 393 8.58 30.62 -0.80
N ARG A 394 7.70 30.87 0.18
CA ARG A 394 6.28 31.16 -0.06
C ARG A 394 6.08 32.45 -0.86
N TYR A 395 6.86 33.49 -0.56
CA TYR A 395 6.84 34.76 -1.28
C TYR A 395 7.12 34.54 -2.77
N GLY A 396 8.21 33.86 -3.12
CA GLY A 396 8.57 33.62 -4.52
C GLY A 396 7.60 32.70 -5.26
N TYR A 397 7.03 31.69 -4.59
CA TYR A 397 6.01 30.83 -5.21
C TYR A 397 4.76 31.62 -5.62
N ARG A 398 4.32 32.57 -4.77
CA ARG A 398 3.12 33.41 -5.01
C ARG A 398 3.24 34.31 -6.22
N GLU A 399 4.45 34.67 -6.65
CA GLU A 399 4.64 35.52 -7.82
C GLU A 399 4.25 34.83 -9.13
N ARG A 400 4.26 33.50 -9.18
CA ARG A 400 4.00 32.70 -10.39
C ARG A 400 2.92 31.63 -10.22
N GLY A 401 2.42 31.42 -9.01
CA GLY A 401 1.45 30.38 -8.71
C GLY A 401 0.41 30.82 -7.69
N ASP A 402 -0.82 30.33 -7.87
CA ASP A 402 -1.91 30.54 -6.92
C ASP A 402 -1.68 29.78 -5.60
N TRP A 403 -1.52 30.51 -4.49
CA TRP A 403 -1.19 29.96 -3.16
C TRP A 403 -2.43 29.67 -2.33
N ASN A 404 -2.71 28.38 -2.14
CA ASN A 404 -3.80 27.90 -1.29
C ASN A 404 -3.26 27.47 0.09
N GLU A 405 -3.49 28.31 1.10
CA GLU A 405 -2.96 28.09 2.46
C GLU A 405 -3.53 26.83 3.15
N PRO A 406 -4.85 26.55 3.15
CA PRO A 406 -5.39 25.32 3.70
C PRO A 406 -4.80 24.05 3.06
N ALA A 407 -4.71 24.02 1.73
CA ALA A 407 -4.16 22.87 1.01
C ALA A 407 -2.65 22.71 1.31
N PHE A 408 -1.88 23.80 1.28
CA PHE A 408 -0.47 23.77 1.68
C PHE A 408 -0.28 23.19 3.09
N ARG A 409 -1.06 23.65 4.09
CA ARG A 409 -0.97 23.14 5.47
C ARG A 409 -1.29 21.65 5.56
N CYS A 410 -2.31 21.18 4.86
CA CYS A 410 -2.64 19.77 4.79
C CYS A 410 -1.44 18.95 4.25
N PHE A 411 -0.87 19.34 3.11
CA PHE A 411 0.24 18.60 2.52
C PHE A 411 1.58 18.79 3.26
N LEU A 412 1.77 19.89 3.99
CA LEU A 412 2.86 20.02 4.96
C LEU A 412 2.72 18.99 6.08
N ALA A 413 1.52 18.83 6.65
CA ALA A 413 1.25 17.79 7.64
C ALA A 413 1.51 16.38 7.06
N VAL A 414 1.10 16.11 5.83
CA VAL A 414 1.43 14.85 5.12
C VAL A 414 2.95 14.67 5.01
N GLY A 415 3.69 15.70 4.60
CA GLY A 415 5.16 15.67 4.48
C GLY A 415 5.85 15.40 5.81
N LEU A 416 5.36 15.98 6.91
CA LEU A 416 5.86 15.75 8.28
C LEU A 416 5.65 14.29 8.69
N LEU A 417 4.43 13.78 8.52
CA LEU A 417 4.08 12.39 8.82
C LEU A 417 4.94 11.42 8.01
N LYS A 418 5.05 11.63 6.69
CA LYS A 418 5.92 10.83 5.80
C LYS A 418 7.41 10.92 6.18
N SER A 419 7.81 11.95 6.93
CA SER A 419 9.17 12.12 7.42
C SER A 419 9.46 11.36 8.71
N MET A 420 8.45 11.03 9.52
CA MET A 420 8.61 10.36 10.82
C MET A 420 9.41 9.06 10.75
N PRO A 421 9.22 8.14 9.79
CA PRO A 421 10.03 6.93 9.72
C PRO A 421 11.53 7.18 9.54
N HIS A 422 11.96 8.38 9.11
CA HIS A 422 13.39 8.68 8.97
C HIS A 422 14.11 8.80 10.31
N THR A 423 13.42 9.11 11.41
CA THR A 423 14.01 9.17 12.76
C THR A 423 14.66 7.83 13.09
N PHE A 424 13.91 6.75 12.91
CA PHE A 424 14.37 5.38 13.14
C PHE A 424 15.29 4.87 12.03
N ARG A 425 14.96 5.13 10.75
CA ARG A 425 15.79 4.67 9.61
C ARG A 425 17.21 5.22 9.62
N GLN A 426 17.44 6.37 10.24
CA GLN A 426 18.77 6.99 10.36
C GLN A 426 19.43 6.71 11.72
N ALA A 427 18.81 5.87 12.56
CA ALA A 427 19.28 5.56 13.91
C ALA A 427 19.60 6.83 14.72
N ALA A 428 18.71 7.83 14.66
CA ALA A 428 18.90 9.04 15.46
C ALA A 428 18.90 8.70 16.95
N GLU A 429 19.82 9.31 17.71
CA GLU A 429 20.06 8.98 19.12
C GLU A 429 18.78 9.05 19.97
N ASN A 430 17.94 10.07 19.76
CA ASN A 430 16.63 10.22 20.40
C ASN A 430 15.48 10.08 19.39
N TRP A 431 15.51 9.05 18.53
CA TRP A 431 14.48 8.85 17.51
C TRP A 431 13.02 8.87 18.05
N PRO A 432 12.69 8.38 19.27
CA PRO A 432 11.32 8.45 19.80
C PRO A 432 10.90 9.88 20.15
N GLY A 433 11.80 10.67 20.73
CA GLY A 433 11.56 12.08 21.02
C GLY A 433 11.36 12.90 19.74
N LEU A 434 12.18 12.66 18.72
CA LEU A 434 12.03 13.31 17.41
C LEU A 434 10.71 12.92 16.73
N LEU A 435 10.28 11.66 16.86
CA LEU A 435 8.99 11.18 16.34
C LEU A 435 7.82 11.91 17.02
N SER A 436 7.89 12.07 18.35
CA SER A 436 6.93 12.83 19.16
C SER A 436 6.85 14.30 18.73
N GLN A 437 8.00 14.94 18.51
CA GLN A 437 8.06 16.35 18.11
C GLN A 437 7.48 16.59 16.71
N LEU A 438 7.79 15.72 15.74
CA LEU A 438 7.21 15.80 14.39
C LEU A 438 5.70 15.60 14.42
N LEU A 439 5.20 14.64 15.21
CA LEU A 439 3.77 14.39 15.34
C LEU A 439 3.04 15.59 15.95
N LYS A 440 3.58 16.16 17.04
CA LYS A 440 3.07 17.40 17.66
C LYS A 440 3.06 18.57 16.69
N THR A 441 4.06 18.67 15.82
CA THR A 441 4.13 19.72 14.80
C THR A 441 3.04 19.54 13.75
N ALA A 442 2.86 18.31 13.25
CA ALA A 442 1.78 18.00 12.30
C ALA A 442 0.39 18.27 12.90
N ASP A 443 0.18 17.91 14.17
CA ASP A 443 -1.08 18.14 14.89
C ASP A 443 -1.39 19.64 15.03
N LYS A 444 -0.39 20.46 15.42
CA LYS A 444 -0.55 21.92 15.51
C LYS A 444 -0.93 22.56 14.18
N ILE A 445 -0.33 22.09 13.08
CA ILE A 445 -0.58 22.60 11.73
C ILE A 445 -2.00 22.25 11.28
N ILE A 446 -2.46 21.03 11.55
CA ILE A 446 -3.80 20.58 11.13
C ILE A 446 -4.91 21.13 12.02
N ALA A 447 -4.67 21.32 13.33
CA ALA A 447 -5.64 21.90 14.26
C ALA A 447 -6.00 23.36 13.88
N HIS A 448 -5.04 24.11 13.34
CA HIS A 448 -5.31 25.46 12.82
C HIS A 448 -6.26 25.50 11.61
N ASP A 449 -6.43 24.38 10.87
CA ASP A 449 -7.34 24.27 9.72
C ASP A 449 -8.80 23.98 10.15
N ALA A 450 -8.97 23.27 11.28
CA ALA A 450 -10.28 22.91 11.81
C ALA A 450 -11.10 24.12 12.31
N HIS A 451 -10.43 25.16 12.82
CA HIS A 451 -11.09 26.39 13.27
C HIS A 451 -11.59 27.28 12.11
N THR A 452 -11.09 27.08 10.89
CA THR A 452 -11.48 27.90 9.72
C THR A 452 -12.61 27.27 8.91
N LYS A 453 -12.72 25.92 8.91
CA LYS A 453 -13.73 25.17 8.12
C LYS A 453 -15.16 25.18 8.68
N VAL A 454 -15.37 25.62 9.93
CA VAL A 454 -16.72 25.69 10.53
C VAL A 454 -17.59 26.82 9.92
N HIS A 455 -17.00 27.76 9.17
CA HIS A 455 -17.70 28.94 8.63
C HIS A 455 -17.99 28.95 7.12
N GLN A 456 -17.60 27.92 6.35
CA GLN A 456 -17.61 27.99 4.87
C GLN A 456 -18.44 26.93 4.12
N PHE A 457 -19.32 26.18 4.78
CA PHE A 457 -20.27 25.32 4.07
C PHE A 457 -21.52 26.10 3.61
N HIS A 458 -21.36 27.06 2.70
CA HIS A 458 -22.42 27.48 1.79
C HIS A 458 -21.83 28.02 0.48
N ALA A 459 -22.38 27.49 -0.63
CA ALA A 459 -22.36 28.00 -2.01
C ALA A 459 -21.19 27.64 -2.94
N GLY A 460 -21.56 27.16 -4.14
CA GLY A 460 -20.87 27.47 -5.40
C GLY A 460 -20.34 26.27 -6.19
N GLY A 461 -21.13 25.79 -7.16
CA GLY A 461 -20.66 24.92 -8.24
C GLY A 461 -20.03 25.71 -9.40
N ALA A 462 -19.23 25.04 -10.23
CA ALA A 462 -18.81 25.51 -11.55
C ALA A 462 -18.35 24.31 -12.42
N GLU A 463 -18.95 24.20 -13.61
CA GLU A 463 -18.71 23.22 -14.68
C GLU A 463 -17.44 23.54 -15.50
N PHE A 464 -16.80 22.53 -16.09
CA PHE A 464 -15.82 22.71 -17.18
C PHE A 464 -15.94 21.60 -18.24
N ASP A 465 -15.93 22.06 -19.49
CA ASP A 465 -16.13 21.37 -20.77
C ASP A 465 -14.82 20.72 -21.29
N THR A 466 -14.91 19.55 -21.94
CA THR A 466 -13.75 18.88 -22.58
C THR A 466 -14.14 18.06 -23.81
N THR A 467 -13.56 18.39 -24.96
CA THR A 467 -13.39 17.47 -26.09
C THR A 467 -12.00 17.63 -26.69
N GLU A 468 -11.16 16.59 -26.65
CA GLU A 468 -10.15 16.30 -27.69
C GLU A 468 -9.61 14.87 -27.54
N SER A 469 -9.78 14.07 -28.59
CA SER A 469 -9.47 12.63 -28.70
C SER A 469 -8.02 12.35 -29.14
N LEU A 470 -7.39 11.31 -28.57
CA LEU A 470 -6.05 10.80 -28.94
C LEU A 470 -6.05 9.27 -29.22
N PRO A 471 -5.12 8.74 -30.03
CA PRO A 471 -5.35 7.52 -30.82
C PRO A 471 -4.99 6.18 -30.14
N ASN A 472 -5.74 5.15 -30.58
CA ASN A 472 -5.76 3.75 -30.13
C ASN A 472 -4.46 2.95 -30.34
N ARG A 473 -3.97 2.24 -29.31
CA ARG A 473 -3.05 1.08 -29.42
C ARG A 473 -3.30 0.05 -28.30
N ASP A 474 -3.47 -1.21 -28.71
CA ASP A 474 -4.02 -2.35 -27.94
C ASP A 474 -3.31 -2.76 -26.63
N ILE A 475 -4.11 -3.28 -25.69
CA ILE A 475 -3.71 -3.80 -24.37
C ILE A 475 -3.82 -5.33 -24.36
N SER A 476 -2.73 -6.05 -24.08
CA SER A 476 -2.75 -7.52 -23.95
C SER A 476 -2.85 -8.02 -22.48
N PRO A 477 -3.46 -9.19 -22.23
CA PRO A 477 -3.70 -9.75 -20.87
C PRO A 477 -2.44 -9.96 -20.02
N ALA A 478 -1.27 -10.14 -20.64
CA ALA A 478 0.02 -10.34 -19.96
C ALA A 478 0.51 -9.11 -19.17
N ARG A 479 -0.13 -7.94 -19.34
CA ARG A 479 0.17 -6.73 -18.56
C ARG A 479 -0.50 -6.71 -17.19
N LEU A 480 -1.70 -7.29 -17.01
CA LEU A 480 -2.52 -7.13 -15.79
C LEU A 480 -1.81 -7.57 -14.50
N SER A 481 -0.98 -8.63 -14.55
CA SER A 481 -0.17 -9.08 -13.39
C SER A 481 0.93 -8.11 -12.98
N ARG A 482 1.34 -7.18 -13.85
CA ARG A 482 2.32 -6.12 -13.54
C ARG A 482 1.68 -4.87 -12.95
N VAL A 483 0.36 -4.79 -12.99
CA VAL A 483 -0.47 -3.64 -12.58
C VAL A 483 -1.14 -3.86 -11.21
N SER A 484 -1.08 -5.08 -10.70
CA SER A 484 -1.86 -5.58 -9.57
C SER A 484 -1.55 -4.92 -8.20
N GLU A 485 -0.51 -4.08 -8.13
CA GLU A 485 -0.11 -3.35 -6.92
C GLU A 485 -0.47 -1.86 -6.95
N ASN A 486 -1.01 -1.32 -8.05
CA ASN A 486 -1.27 0.11 -8.22
C ASN A 486 -2.69 0.39 -8.78
N PRO A 487 -3.61 0.98 -7.98
CA PRO A 487 -4.97 1.31 -8.40
C PRO A 487 -5.06 2.24 -9.63
N HIS A 488 -4.14 3.17 -9.82
CA HIS A 488 -4.17 4.15 -10.91
C HIS A 488 -3.89 3.54 -12.27
N LEU A 489 -2.94 2.62 -12.32
CA LEU A 489 -2.68 1.91 -13.56
C LEU A 489 -3.85 0.99 -13.93
N ILE A 490 -4.67 0.54 -12.97
CA ILE A 490 -5.92 -0.18 -13.24
C ILE A 490 -6.98 0.77 -13.81
N THR A 491 -7.22 1.94 -13.20
CA THR A 491 -8.12 2.97 -13.74
C THR A 491 -7.74 3.38 -15.16
N ASP A 492 -6.46 3.65 -15.43
CA ASP A 492 -5.98 3.98 -16.78
C ASP A 492 -6.19 2.83 -17.77
N SER A 493 -6.03 1.58 -17.30
CA SER A 493 -6.26 0.41 -18.13
C SER A 493 -7.75 0.26 -18.46
N VAL A 494 -8.64 0.54 -17.49
CA VAL A 494 -10.10 0.62 -17.68
C VAL A 494 -10.45 1.69 -18.70
N ARG A 495 -10.02 2.95 -18.50
CA ARG A 495 -10.31 4.04 -19.44
C ARG A 495 -9.90 3.72 -20.88
N ARG A 496 -8.72 3.13 -21.08
CA ARG A 496 -8.26 2.72 -22.42
C ARG A 496 -9.06 1.54 -22.98
N ALA A 497 -9.39 0.56 -22.16
CA ALA A 497 -10.13 -0.61 -22.63
C ALA A 497 -11.58 -0.26 -22.99
N MET A 498 -12.20 0.70 -22.29
CA MET A 498 -13.57 1.17 -22.55
C MET A 498 -13.71 1.92 -23.89
N GLY A 499 -12.62 2.52 -24.41
CA GLY A 499 -12.59 3.14 -25.74
C GLY A 499 -12.28 2.18 -26.90
N ASN A 500 -12.14 0.87 -26.63
CA ASN A 500 -11.72 -0.13 -27.62
C ASN A 500 -12.91 -0.96 -28.14
N SER A 501 -12.93 -1.27 -29.44
CA SER A 501 -14.03 -1.98 -30.13
C SER A 501 -14.25 -3.44 -29.72
N GLN A 502 -13.45 -3.97 -28.78
CA GLN A 502 -13.56 -5.35 -28.25
C GLN A 502 -14.33 -5.42 -26.91
N THR A 503 -14.97 -4.33 -26.49
CA THR A 503 -15.87 -4.32 -25.34
C THR A 503 -17.24 -4.85 -25.74
N HIS A 504 -17.83 -5.69 -24.88
CA HIS A 504 -19.17 -6.23 -25.07
C HIS A 504 -20.06 -5.67 -23.98
N LEU A 505 -20.67 -4.52 -24.23
CA LEU A 505 -21.56 -3.81 -23.29
C LEU A 505 -23.03 -4.13 -23.62
N GLU A 506 -23.88 -4.17 -22.60
CA GLU A 506 -25.32 -4.37 -22.72
C GLU A 506 -26.10 -3.11 -22.33
N SER A 507 -27.35 -3.00 -22.80
CA SER A 507 -28.24 -1.91 -22.39
C SER A 507 -28.46 -1.92 -20.86
N PRO A 508 -28.45 -0.76 -20.19
CA PRO A 508 -28.44 0.60 -20.78
C PRO A 508 -27.06 1.14 -21.16
N ILE A 509 -25.96 0.61 -20.61
CA ILE A 509 -24.62 1.20 -20.81
C ILE A 509 -24.08 1.09 -22.24
N ALA A 510 -24.59 0.17 -23.05
CA ALA A 510 -24.22 0.09 -24.47
C ALA A 510 -24.56 1.37 -25.26
N GLN A 511 -25.49 2.18 -24.76
CA GLN A 511 -25.96 3.43 -25.39
C GLN A 511 -25.38 4.68 -24.69
N LEU A 512 -24.58 4.50 -23.64
CA LEU A 512 -24.03 5.59 -22.84
C LEU A 512 -22.52 5.70 -23.07
N GLN A 513 -21.99 6.92 -23.02
CA GLN A 513 -20.56 7.15 -23.09
C GLN A 513 -19.91 6.90 -21.74
N PHE A 514 -18.81 6.15 -21.73
CA PHE A 514 -17.98 5.99 -20.54
C PHE A 514 -17.29 7.31 -20.17
N ARG A 515 -17.45 7.76 -18.92
CA ARG A 515 -16.87 8.99 -18.38
C ARG A 515 -15.55 8.74 -17.68
N ASP A 516 -15.59 7.96 -16.61
CA ASP A 516 -14.41 7.66 -15.79
C ASP A 516 -14.58 6.38 -14.98
N ALA A 517 -13.48 5.92 -14.37
CA ALA A 517 -13.47 4.79 -13.46
C ALA A 517 -12.55 4.99 -12.24
N SER A 518 -12.99 4.55 -11.06
CA SER A 518 -12.19 4.62 -9.83
C SER A 518 -12.08 3.24 -9.16
N VAL A 519 -10.92 2.91 -8.61
CA VAL A 519 -10.75 1.63 -7.89
C VAL A 519 -11.38 1.72 -6.50
N VAL A 520 -12.36 0.86 -6.24
CA VAL A 520 -13.07 0.76 -4.96
C VAL A 520 -12.32 -0.17 -3.99
N ARG A 521 -11.83 -1.30 -4.47
CA ARG A 521 -11.17 -2.32 -3.63
C ARG A 521 -10.17 -3.13 -4.43
N MET A 522 -8.97 -3.34 -3.89
CA MET A 522 -7.92 -4.11 -4.56
C MET A 522 -7.34 -5.21 -3.65
N LYS A 523 -7.31 -6.45 -4.16
CA LYS A 523 -6.54 -7.57 -3.61
C LYS A 523 -5.42 -7.90 -4.61
N PRO A 524 -4.17 -7.50 -4.34
CA PRO A 524 -3.06 -7.70 -5.28
C PRO A 524 -2.96 -9.13 -5.79
N ASP A 525 -2.66 -9.26 -7.08
CA ASP A 525 -2.57 -10.51 -7.85
C ASP A 525 -3.81 -11.42 -7.83
N ARG A 526 -4.95 -10.95 -7.30
CA ARG A 526 -6.18 -11.74 -7.17
C ARG A 526 -7.37 -11.11 -7.87
N ARG A 527 -7.88 -9.98 -7.35
CA ARG A 527 -9.06 -9.29 -7.89
C ARG A 527 -9.06 -7.80 -7.60
N CYS A 528 -9.66 -7.01 -8.48
CA CYS A 528 -9.87 -5.57 -8.31
C CYS A 528 -11.34 -5.22 -8.58
N LEU A 529 -11.92 -4.36 -7.75
CA LEU A 529 -13.25 -3.80 -7.90
C LEU A 529 -13.11 -2.34 -8.30
N VAL A 530 -13.77 -1.95 -9.39
CA VAL A 530 -13.71 -0.63 -10.00
C VAL A 530 -15.13 -0.10 -10.12
N GLU A 531 -15.33 1.17 -9.84
CA GLU A 531 -16.57 1.90 -10.12
C GLU A 531 -16.40 2.62 -11.46
N CYS A 532 -17.38 2.53 -12.35
CA CYS A 532 -17.38 3.10 -13.69
C CYS A 532 -18.60 3.99 -13.87
N HIS A 533 -18.42 5.18 -14.45
CA HIS A 533 -19.49 6.15 -14.67
C HIS A 533 -19.78 6.27 -16.17
N PHE A 534 -21.06 6.34 -16.53
CA PHE A 534 -21.54 6.47 -17.90
C PHE A 534 -22.62 7.56 -17.99
N SER A 535 -22.74 8.25 -19.13
CA SER A 535 -23.77 9.28 -19.36
C SER A 535 -24.29 9.29 -20.81
N SER A 536 -25.47 9.86 -21.07
CA SER A 536 -26.01 10.04 -22.43
C SER A 536 -25.40 11.26 -23.17
N ASP A 537 -25.48 11.26 -24.51
CA ASP A 537 -24.95 12.34 -25.37
C ASP A 537 -25.74 13.66 -25.26
N GLU A 538 -27.04 13.61 -24.95
CA GLU A 538 -27.89 14.82 -24.89
C GLU A 538 -27.54 15.75 -23.70
N ALA A 539 -26.96 15.18 -22.64
CA ALA A 539 -26.49 15.94 -21.47
C ALA A 539 -25.24 16.80 -21.74
N LEU A 540 -24.58 16.62 -22.89
CA LEU A 540 -23.40 17.41 -23.29
C LEU A 540 -23.73 18.68 -24.06
N SER A 541 -24.98 18.84 -24.53
CA SER A 541 -25.31 19.92 -25.47
C SER A 541 -26.23 21.02 -24.94
N HIS A 542 -27.16 20.78 -24.01
CA HIS A 542 -28.10 21.81 -23.54
C HIS A 542 -28.23 21.80 -22.01
N GLY A 543 -27.93 22.93 -21.37
CA GLY A 543 -28.22 23.16 -19.96
C GLY A 543 -29.71 23.01 -19.66
N VAL A 544 -30.01 22.19 -18.65
CA VAL A 544 -31.30 21.98 -17.95
C VAL A 544 -32.56 22.19 -18.79
N ASN A 545 -33.19 21.09 -19.22
CA ASN A 545 -34.63 21.09 -19.45
C ASN A 545 -35.38 20.59 -18.20
N HIS A 546 -36.40 21.35 -17.81
CA HIS A 546 -37.32 21.07 -16.72
C HIS A 546 -38.21 19.85 -17.03
N GLN A 547 -37.72 18.65 -16.73
CA GLN A 547 -38.41 17.46 -16.22
C GLN A 547 -37.38 16.32 -16.26
N GLY A 548 -37.06 15.78 -15.08
CA GLY A 548 -35.78 15.11 -14.82
C GLY A 548 -35.60 13.75 -15.50
N THR A 549 -34.40 13.48 -15.99
CA THR A 549 -33.34 12.65 -15.36
C THR A 549 -32.12 12.70 -16.29
N VAL A 550 -30.98 13.20 -15.82
CA VAL A 550 -29.70 12.94 -16.50
C VAL A 550 -29.36 11.49 -16.16
N ASP A 551 -29.33 10.60 -17.16
CA ASP A 551 -29.00 9.18 -16.98
C ASP A 551 -27.48 9.00 -16.74
N ASP A 552 -26.96 9.58 -15.66
CA ASP A 552 -25.65 9.28 -15.13
C ASP A 552 -25.71 7.91 -14.42
N LEU A 553 -25.28 6.87 -15.13
CA LEU A 553 -25.31 5.51 -14.62
C LEU A 553 -23.96 5.14 -14.01
N CYS A 554 -24.01 4.69 -12.76
CA CYS A 554 -22.85 4.15 -12.06
C CYS A 554 -22.87 2.62 -12.07
N VAL A 555 -21.71 2.01 -12.36
CA VAL A 555 -21.54 0.58 -12.62
C VAL A 555 -20.32 0.06 -11.86
N ILE A 556 -20.34 -1.21 -11.47
CA ILE A 556 -19.22 -1.88 -10.82
C ILE A 556 -18.53 -2.84 -11.80
N GLY A 557 -17.25 -2.60 -12.07
CA GLY A 557 -16.32 -3.48 -12.79
C GLY A 557 -15.56 -4.42 -11.86
N LYS A 558 -15.63 -5.72 -12.13
CA LYS A 558 -14.95 -6.79 -11.39
C LYS A 558 -13.82 -7.40 -12.24
N ILE A 559 -12.58 -7.07 -11.89
CA ILE A 559 -11.34 -7.51 -12.56
C ILE A 559 -10.78 -8.76 -11.86
N ARG A 560 -10.42 -9.79 -12.64
CA ARG A 560 -9.72 -11.00 -12.16
C ARG A 560 -8.35 -11.14 -12.83
N PHE A 561 -7.28 -11.09 -12.04
CA PHE A 561 -5.91 -11.11 -12.59
C PHE A 561 -5.49 -12.46 -13.19
N LYS A 562 -6.21 -13.55 -12.88
CA LYS A 562 -5.93 -14.91 -13.39
C LYS A 562 -6.64 -15.26 -14.71
N GLY A 563 -7.55 -14.42 -15.19
CA GLY A 563 -8.38 -14.68 -16.37
C GLY A 563 -9.79 -14.11 -16.20
N LEU A 564 -10.46 -13.81 -17.32
CA LEU A 564 -11.85 -13.34 -17.32
C LEU A 564 -12.76 -14.41 -16.70
N ASP A 565 -13.62 -13.98 -15.78
CA ASP A 565 -14.66 -14.84 -15.24
C ASP A 565 -15.86 -14.86 -16.19
N HIS A 566 -16.19 -16.04 -16.72
CA HIS A 566 -17.35 -16.22 -17.59
C HIS A 566 -18.54 -16.84 -16.85
N ALA A 567 -18.30 -17.60 -15.78
CA ALA A 567 -19.34 -18.35 -15.09
C ALA A 567 -20.20 -17.44 -14.21
N THR A 568 -19.57 -16.58 -13.40
CA THR A 568 -20.29 -15.70 -12.47
C THR A 568 -21.18 -14.68 -13.18
N PRO A 569 -20.74 -13.99 -14.25
CA PRO A 569 -21.60 -13.05 -14.97
C PRO A 569 -22.78 -13.74 -15.68
N GLN A 570 -22.58 -14.95 -16.22
CA GLN A 570 -23.66 -15.75 -16.79
C GLN A 570 -24.67 -16.19 -15.73
N LEU A 571 -24.21 -16.56 -14.53
CA LEU A 571 -25.08 -16.86 -13.41
C LEU A 571 -25.93 -15.64 -13.02
N HIS A 572 -25.32 -14.45 -12.89
CA HIS A 572 -26.05 -13.21 -12.63
C HIS A 572 -27.15 -12.94 -13.67
N ARG A 573 -26.84 -13.14 -14.96
CA ARG A 573 -27.84 -13.00 -16.04
C ARG A 573 -29.00 -13.98 -15.89
N ARG A 574 -28.70 -15.27 -15.62
CA ARG A 574 -29.72 -16.32 -15.46
C ARG A 574 -30.59 -16.09 -14.24
N LEU A 575 -30.00 -15.70 -13.11
CA LEU A 575 -30.74 -15.36 -11.89
C LEU A 575 -31.66 -14.16 -12.09
N TYR A 576 -31.16 -13.12 -12.76
CA TYR A 576 -31.96 -11.94 -13.07
C TYR A 576 -33.13 -12.27 -14.01
N GLN A 577 -32.91 -13.13 -15.02
CA GLN A 577 -33.96 -13.64 -15.92
C GLN A 577 -34.95 -14.58 -15.23
N ALA A 578 -34.50 -15.30 -14.20
CA ALA A 578 -35.33 -16.22 -13.42
C ALA A 578 -36.14 -15.53 -12.32
N GLY A 579 -36.08 -14.19 -12.22
CA GLY A 579 -36.92 -13.41 -11.32
C GLY A 579 -36.18 -12.63 -10.23
N LEU A 580 -34.85 -12.73 -10.11
CA LEU A 580 -34.07 -11.92 -9.15
C LEU A 580 -33.66 -10.55 -9.74
N HIS A 581 -34.66 -9.76 -10.11
CA HIS A 581 -34.50 -8.44 -10.72
C HIS A 581 -35.06 -7.31 -9.84
N GLU A 582 -34.88 -6.05 -10.22
CA GLU A 582 -35.24 -4.85 -9.45
C GLU A 582 -36.71 -4.73 -9.05
N ARG A 583 -37.62 -5.49 -9.67
CA ARG A 583 -39.06 -5.49 -9.32
C ARG A 583 -39.47 -6.57 -8.31
N SER A 584 -38.52 -7.41 -7.85
CA SER A 584 -38.78 -8.53 -6.95
C SER A 584 -38.34 -8.22 -5.53
N ALA A 585 -38.78 -8.98 -4.53
CA ALA A 585 -38.31 -8.76 -3.14
C ALA A 585 -36.82 -9.06 -2.98
N THR A 586 -36.30 -10.01 -3.77
CA THR A 586 -34.88 -10.36 -3.84
C THR A 586 -34.33 -10.07 -5.22
N ARG A 587 -33.09 -9.59 -5.28
CA ARG A 587 -32.41 -9.35 -6.54
C ARG A 587 -30.92 -9.67 -6.51
N VAL A 588 -30.36 -9.83 -7.70
CA VAL A 588 -28.92 -9.72 -7.94
C VAL A 588 -28.61 -8.47 -8.76
N PRO A 589 -27.40 -7.89 -8.64
CA PRO A 589 -26.97 -6.83 -9.53
C PRO A 589 -27.02 -7.28 -10.99
N ARG A 590 -27.65 -6.49 -11.85
CA ARG A 590 -27.79 -6.77 -13.27
C ARG A 590 -26.41 -6.85 -13.93
N PHE A 591 -26.19 -7.87 -14.75
CA PHE A 591 -25.00 -7.94 -15.60
C PHE A 591 -25.10 -6.91 -16.73
N LEU A 592 -24.01 -6.19 -17.00
CA LEU A 592 -23.97 -5.07 -17.94
C LEU A 592 -22.90 -5.19 -19.04
N GLY A 593 -21.98 -6.15 -18.96
CA GLY A 593 -21.02 -6.37 -20.04
C GLY A 593 -19.69 -6.98 -19.63
N THR A 594 -18.82 -7.22 -20.61
CA THR A 594 -17.43 -7.65 -20.40
C THR A 594 -16.43 -6.75 -21.11
N VAL A 595 -15.26 -6.65 -20.51
CA VAL A 595 -14.07 -5.99 -21.06
C VAL A 595 -12.92 -7.01 -21.03
N PRO A 596 -12.82 -7.88 -22.06
CA PRO A 596 -11.89 -9.01 -22.07
C PRO A 596 -10.42 -8.60 -21.94
N ALA A 597 -10.04 -7.45 -22.51
CA ALA A 597 -8.68 -6.91 -22.42
C ALA A 597 -8.19 -6.73 -20.97
N LEU A 598 -9.11 -6.61 -20.01
CA LEU A 598 -8.82 -6.42 -18.59
C LEU A 598 -9.22 -7.60 -17.70
N ASN A 599 -9.69 -8.71 -18.28
CA ASN A 599 -10.34 -9.77 -17.51
C ASN A 599 -11.44 -9.22 -16.58
N MET A 600 -12.21 -8.25 -17.09
CA MET A 600 -13.22 -7.51 -16.32
C MET A 600 -14.63 -7.82 -16.82
N TRP A 601 -15.57 -7.92 -15.89
CA TRP A 601 -16.99 -7.88 -16.19
C TRP A 601 -17.67 -6.74 -15.41
N LEU A 602 -18.77 -6.22 -15.95
CA LEU A 602 -19.50 -5.05 -15.45
C LEU A 602 -20.87 -5.49 -14.93
N GLN A 603 -21.27 -4.93 -13.80
CA GLN A 603 -22.60 -5.09 -13.21
C GLN A 603 -23.12 -3.76 -12.70
N GLU A 604 -24.43 -3.66 -12.53
CA GLU A 604 -25.08 -2.51 -11.88
C GLU A 604 -24.48 -2.21 -10.50
N LYS A 605 -24.32 -0.92 -10.19
CA LYS A 605 -24.07 -0.46 -8.82
C LYS A 605 -25.41 -0.31 -8.12
N VAL A 606 -25.66 -1.15 -7.12
CA VAL A 606 -26.85 -1.03 -6.28
C VAL A 606 -26.55 -0.08 -5.12
N CYS A 607 -27.28 1.03 -5.04
CA CYS A 607 -27.17 2.02 -3.98
C CYS A 607 -28.06 1.64 -2.79
N ALA A 608 -27.56 0.74 -1.93
CA ALA A 608 -28.28 0.25 -0.76
C ALA A 608 -27.34 0.09 0.45
N ASN A 609 -27.90 0.00 1.66
CA ASN A 609 -27.11 -0.14 2.88
C ASN A 609 -26.62 -1.58 3.03
N SER A 610 -25.36 -1.77 3.40
CA SER A 610 -24.86 -3.11 3.74
C SER A 610 -25.53 -3.59 5.03
N VAL A 611 -25.96 -4.86 5.05
CA VAL A 611 -26.32 -5.52 6.30
C VAL A 611 -25.02 -5.77 7.06
N THR A 612 -24.86 -5.19 8.25
CA THR A 612 -23.65 -5.40 9.06
C THR A 612 -24.02 -5.68 10.50
N ALA A 613 -23.31 -6.64 11.11
CA ALA A 613 -23.58 -7.02 12.50
C ALA A 613 -23.30 -5.89 13.51
N ASP A 614 -22.47 -4.89 13.15
CA ASP A 614 -22.12 -3.76 14.01
C ASP A 614 -23.09 -2.56 13.97
N ALA A 615 -24.04 -2.56 13.04
CA ALA A 615 -25.00 -1.48 12.86
C ALA A 615 -26.34 -1.70 13.59
N ARG A 616 -26.49 -2.81 14.34
CA ARG A 616 -27.79 -3.24 14.91
C ARG A 616 -28.91 -3.17 13.85
N THR A 617 -28.68 -3.80 12.70
CA THR A 617 -29.66 -3.90 11.64
C THR A 617 -31.01 -4.40 12.19
N PRO A 618 -32.15 -3.78 11.85
CA PRO A 618 -33.44 -4.19 12.38
C PRO A 618 -33.74 -5.68 12.15
N LEU A 619 -34.43 -6.32 13.09
CA LEU A 619 -34.65 -7.77 13.09
C LEU A 619 -35.48 -8.22 11.88
N GLU A 620 -36.41 -7.38 11.42
CA GLU A 620 -37.19 -7.59 10.22
C GLU A 620 -36.34 -7.68 8.95
N VAL A 621 -35.15 -7.06 8.93
CA VAL A 621 -34.19 -7.18 7.83
C VAL A 621 -33.56 -8.56 7.87
N HIS A 622 -33.14 -9.06 9.03
CA HIS A 622 -32.62 -10.43 9.16
C HIS A 622 -33.65 -11.47 8.69
N ALA A 623 -34.93 -11.27 9.03
CA ALA A 623 -36.02 -12.09 8.50
C ALA A 623 -36.17 -11.96 6.97
N ALA A 624 -36.03 -10.76 6.41
CA ALA A 624 -36.04 -10.54 4.97
C ALA A 624 -34.86 -11.21 4.27
N VAL A 625 -33.66 -11.20 4.86
CA VAL A 625 -32.49 -11.94 4.36
C VAL A 625 -32.77 -13.45 4.35
N GLY A 626 -33.42 -13.99 5.38
CA GLY A 626 -33.83 -15.40 5.43
C GLY A 626 -34.77 -15.77 4.28
N ARG A 627 -35.81 -14.97 4.04
CA ARG A 627 -36.72 -15.18 2.88
C ARG A 627 -35.99 -15.06 1.54
N ALA A 628 -35.10 -14.09 1.41
CA ALA A 628 -34.34 -13.87 0.19
C ALA A 628 -33.38 -15.03 -0.14
N LEU A 629 -32.78 -15.63 0.89
CA LEU A 629 -31.96 -16.82 0.72
C LEU A 629 -32.80 -18.03 0.28
N ALA A 630 -33.97 -18.23 0.88
CA ALA A 630 -34.89 -19.28 0.44
C ALA A 630 -35.37 -19.07 -1.01
N GLU A 631 -35.61 -17.82 -1.40
CA GLU A 631 -35.95 -17.47 -2.78
C GLU A 631 -34.81 -17.84 -3.75
N LEU A 632 -33.55 -17.52 -3.43
CA LEU A 632 -32.39 -17.96 -4.21
C LEU A 632 -32.33 -19.48 -4.34
N HIS A 633 -32.57 -20.21 -3.26
CA HIS A 633 -32.54 -21.68 -3.22
C HIS A 633 -33.70 -22.31 -4.03
N SER A 634 -34.82 -21.61 -4.16
CA SER A 634 -35.99 -22.09 -4.91
C SER A 634 -35.90 -21.87 -6.43
N ILE A 635 -34.93 -21.09 -6.89
CA ILE A 635 -34.79 -20.75 -8.31
C ILE A 635 -34.20 -21.92 -9.10
N ASP A 636 -34.85 -22.24 -10.22
CA ASP A 636 -34.41 -23.28 -11.15
C ASP A 636 -33.25 -22.78 -12.06
N VAL A 637 -32.09 -22.56 -11.44
CA VAL A 637 -30.85 -22.17 -12.11
C VAL A 637 -29.71 -23.08 -11.65
N ASN A 638 -29.36 -24.04 -12.51
CA ASN A 638 -28.28 -25.00 -12.21
C ASN A 638 -26.89 -24.49 -12.61
N VAL A 639 -25.86 -24.85 -11.84
CA VAL A 639 -24.44 -24.59 -12.16
C VAL A 639 -23.64 -25.88 -12.12
N ASP A 640 -22.52 -25.96 -12.86
CA ASP A 640 -21.73 -27.20 -12.96
C ASP A 640 -20.99 -27.58 -11.66
N ARG A 641 -20.78 -26.62 -10.77
CA ARG A 641 -20.06 -26.85 -9.52
C ARG A 641 -21.00 -27.50 -8.52
N HIS A 642 -20.51 -28.52 -7.82
CA HIS A 642 -21.19 -29.10 -6.66
C HIS A 642 -20.36 -28.87 -5.41
N HIS A 643 -21.00 -28.70 -4.26
CA HIS A 643 -20.35 -28.64 -2.97
C HIS A 643 -21.14 -29.43 -1.95
N SER A 644 -20.53 -30.51 -1.45
CA SER A 644 -21.14 -31.47 -0.55
C SER A 644 -20.70 -31.25 0.90
N ILE A 645 -21.38 -31.91 1.83
CA ILE A 645 -20.95 -32.01 3.23
C ILE A 645 -19.54 -32.63 3.36
N HIS A 646 -19.18 -33.57 2.48
CA HIS A 646 -17.86 -34.16 2.48
C HIS A 646 -16.77 -33.13 2.16
N ASP A 647 -17.02 -32.26 1.18
CA ASP A 647 -16.12 -31.16 0.83
C ASP A 647 -15.96 -30.18 2.00
N GLU A 648 -17.04 -29.90 2.73
CA GLU A 648 -17.00 -29.04 3.91
C GLU A 648 -16.16 -29.63 5.04
N MET A 649 -16.34 -30.93 5.31
CA MET A 649 -15.57 -31.64 6.34
C MET A 649 -14.08 -31.71 6.00
N GLN A 650 -13.71 -31.97 4.75
CA GLN A 650 -12.30 -31.92 4.32
C GLN A 650 -11.69 -30.53 4.52
N ILE A 651 -12.45 -29.46 4.22
CA ILE A 651 -12.00 -28.09 4.46
C ILE A 651 -11.77 -27.85 5.95
N LEU A 652 -12.71 -28.30 6.79
CA LEU A 652 -12.64 -28.14 8.25
C LEU A 652 -11.44 -28.88 8.84
N GLU A 653 -11.27 -30.16 8.51
CA GLU A 653 -10.15 -31.00 8.97
C GLU A 653 -8.80 -30.37 8.63
N ARG A 654 -8.63 -29.93 7.37
CA ARG A 654 -7.39 -29.28 6.93
C ARG A 654 -7.12 -28.00 7.72
N ARG A 655 -8.13 -27.14 7.88
CA ARG A 655 -7.99 -25.85 8.58
C ARG A 655 -7.69 -26.05 10.07
N LEU A 656 -8.39 -26.94 10.75
CA LEU A 656 -8.15 -27.21 12.16
C LEU A 656 -6.86 -28.00 12.42
N GLY A 657 -6.42 -28.82 11.47
CA GLY A 657 -5.07 -29.42 11.49
C GLY A 657 -3.95 -28.36 11.41
N GLU A 658 -4.13 -27.33 10.59
CA GLU A 658 -3.22 -26.16 10.56
C GLU A 658 -3.22 -25.36 11.88
N VAL A 659 -4.31 -25.36 12.64
CA VAL A 659 -4.35 -24.75 13.98
C VAL A 659 -3.62 -25.63 14.99
N SER A 660 -3.94 -26.92 15.01
CA SER A 660 -3.36 -27.93 15.91
C SER A 660 -1.83 -28.00 15.81
N THR A 661 -1.29 -27.88 14.59
CA THR A 661 0.17 -27.87 14.36
C THR A 661 0.87 -26.63 14.91
N ARG A 662 0.16 -25.50 15.05
CA ARG A 662 0.72 -24.23 15.57
C ARG A 662 0.48 -24.06 17.07
N HIS A 663 -0.61 -24.63 17.60
CA HIS A 663 -1.07 -24.51 18.98
C HIS A 663 -1.38 -25.88 19.56
N THR A 664 -0.33 -26.59 19.98
CA THR A 664 -0.44 -27.94 20.53
C THR A 664 -1.30 -28.00 21.79
N GLU A 665 -1.41 -26.89 22.52
CA GLU A 665 -2.25 -26.73 23.70
C GLU A 665 -3.76 -26.92 23.41
N TRP A 666 -4.19 -26.72 22.16
CA TRP A 666 -5.60 -26.85 21.76
C TRP A 666 -5.92 -28.18 21.07
N ASN A 667 -4.96 -29.09 20.93
CA ASN A 667 -5.14 -30.34 20.19
C ASN A 667 -6.32 -31.18 20.72
N ARG A 668 -6.49 -31.22 22.05
CA ARG A 668 -7.62 -31.93 22.68
C ARG A 668 -8.96 -31.31 22.29
N ASP A 669 -9.10 -29.99 22.45
CA ASP A 669 -10.34 -29.28 22.13
C ASP A 669 -10.65 -29.35 20.63
N ILE A 670 -9.64 -29.22 19.77
CA ILE A 670 -9.79 -29.35 18.32
C ILE A 670 -10.25 -30.77 17.94
N GLY A 671 -9.68 -31.81 18.58
CA GLY A 671 -10.12 -33.18 18.38
C GLY A 671 -11.58 -33.39 18.77
N LEU A 672 -12.02 -32.82 19.89
CA LEU A 672 -13.43 -32.85 20.31
C LEU A 672 -14.35 -32.14 19.31
N VAL A 673 -13.95 -30.96 18.83
CA VAL A 673 -14.71 -30.20 17.81
C VAL A 673 -14.83 -30.99 16.52
N LEU A 674 -13.72 -31.57 16.02
CA LEU A 674 -13.74 -32.38 14.79
C LEU A 674 -14.64 -33.60 14.91
N ASN A 675 -14.55 -34.35 16.01
CA ASN A 675 -15.40 -35.52 16.25
C ASN A 675 -16.88 -35.13 16.25
N ARG A 676 -17.24 -34.05 16.94
CA ARG A 676 -18.62 -33.55 16.99
C ARG A 676 -19.11 -33.08 15.62
N CYS A 677 -18.29 -32.38 14.85
CA CYS A 677 -18.64 -31.98 13.49
C CYS A 677 -18.86 -33.20 12.59
N SER A 678 -18.07 -34.26 12.75
CA SER A 678 -18.25 -35.53 12.02
C SER A 678 -19.54 -36.25 12.40
N GLU A 679 -19.88 -36.30 13.69
CA GLU A 679 -21.16 -36.87 14.18
C GLU A 679 -22.37 -36.09 13.63
N LEU A 680 -22.31 -34.75 13.69
CA LEU A 680 -23.34 -33.88 13.11
C LEU A 680 -23.47 -34.11 11.60
N ALA A 681 -22.34 -34.16 10.88
CA ALA A 681 -22.31 -34.39 9.44
C ALA A 681 -22.93 -35.75 9.05
N ALA A 682 -22.68 -36.79 9.85
CA ALA A 682 -23.23 -38.13 9.64
C ALA A 682 -24.74 -38.22 9.91
N GLY A 683 -25.26 -37.38 10.82
CA GLY A 683 -26.68 -37.34 11.20
C GLY A 683 -27.55 -36.40 10.37
N LEU A 684 -26.97 -35.62 9.45
CA LEU A 684 -27.72 -34.69 8.61
C LEU A 684 -28.65 -35.43 7.62
N PRO A 685 -29.93 -35.03 7.50
CA PRO A 685 -30.80 -35.58 6.49
C PRO A 685 -30.32 -35.18 5.09
N LYS A 686 -30.56 -36.04 4.10
CA LYS A 686 -30.26 -35.71 2.71
C LYS A 686 -31.33 -34.76 2.16
N THR A 687 -30.98 -33.50 1.98
CA THR A 687 -31.81 -32.53 1.25
C THR A 687 -31.50 -32.55 -0.25
N PRO A 688 -32.49 -32.24 -1.11
CA PRO A 688 -32.23 -32.05 -2.53
C PRO A 688 -31.23 -30.92 -2.76
N ASP A 689 -30.29 -31.12 -3.68
CA ASP A 689 -29.35 -30.08 -4.08
C ASP A 689 -30.11 -28.94 -4.77
N CYS A 690 -29.82 -27.70 -4.37
CA CYS A 690 -30.26 -26.48 -5.00
C CYS A 690 -29.08 -25.56 -5.30
N LEU A 691 -29.32 -24.44 -5.97
CA LEU A 691 -28.30 -23.41 -6.13
C LEU A 691 -28.03 -22.76 -4.77
N ILE A 692 -26.79 -22.88 -4.27
CA ILE A 692 -26.32 -22.24 -3.04
C ILE A 692 -25.27 -21.18 -3.34
N HIS A 693 -25.19 -20.17 -2.47
CA HIS A 693 -24.21 -19.09 -2.52
C HIS A 693 -22.81 -19.53 -2.04
N ARG A 694 -22.75 -20.45 -1.06
CA ARG A 694 -21.58 -21.08 -0.42
C ARG A 694 -20.74 -20.19 0.51
N ASP A 695 -20.66 -18.89 0.26
CA ASP A 695 -19.96 -17.92 1.14
C ASP A 695 -20.92 -16.85 1.68
N PHE A 696 -22.12 -17.28 2.12
CA PHE A 696 -23.21 -16.37 2.47
C PHE A 696 -23.10 -15.83 3.89
N TYR A 697 -22.94 -14.52 4.04
CA TYR A 697 -22.91 -13.82 5.34
C TYR A 697 -23.31 -12.35 5.15
N PHE A 698 -23.54 -11.61 6.23
CA PHE A 698 -24.16 -10.29 6.19
C PHE A 698 -23.47 -9.25 5.28
N ASP A 699 -22.12 -9.22 5.14
CA ASP A 699 -21.45 -8.26 4.23
C ASP A 699 -21.75 -8.51 2.74
N GLN A 700 -22.36 -9.65 2.40
CA GLN A 700 -22.75 -10.02 1.03
C GLN A 700 -24.20 -9.64 0.72
N VAL A 701 -24.84 -8.87 1.60
CA VAL A 701 -26.23 -8.48 1.47
C VAL A 701 -26.37 -6.97 1.58
N LEU A 702 -27.09 -6.36 0.62
CA LEU A 702 -27.55 -4.98 0.73
C LEU A 702 -29.06 -4.92 0.93
N TYR A 703 -29.51 -3.87 1.62
CA TYR A 703 -30.89 -3.59 1.91
C TYR A 703 -31.20 -2.10 1.76
N ASP A 704 -32.28 -1.77 1.04
CA ASP A 704 -32.71 -0.39 0.79
C ASP A 704 -33.99 0.02 1.55
N GLY A 705 -34.51 -0.85 2.42
CA GLY A 705 -35.79 -0.64 3.11
C GLY A 705 -36.93 -1.49 2.56
N THR A 706 -36.80 -2.03 1.34
CA THR A 706 -37.84 -2.83 0.69
C THR A 706 -37.32 -4.11 0.04
N GLN A 707 -36.08 -4.09 -0.43
CA GLN A 707 -35.52 -5.15 -1.26
C GLN A 707 -34.19 -5.65 -0.74
N ILE A 708 -33.96 -6.96 -0.88
CA ILE A 708 -32.69 -7.61 -0.55
C ILE A 708 -31.88 -7.81 -1.83
N THR A 709 -30.63 -7.33 -1.82
CA THR A 709 -29.68 -7.55 -2.92
C THR A 709 -28.57 -8.49 -2.50
N LEU A 710 -28.43 -9.61 -3.21
CA LEU A 710 -27.39 -10.61 -2.98
C LEU A 710 -26.14 -10.30 -3.80
N LEU A 711 -24.96 -10.32 -3.17
CA LEU A 711 -23.66 -10.02 -3.75
C LEU A 711 -22.70 -11.23 -3.70
N ASP A 712 -21.59 -11.20 -4.44
CA ASP A 712 -20.45 -12.15 -4.37
C ASP A 712 -20.79 -13.66 -4.57
N LEU A 713 -21.60 -13.97 -5.59
CA LEU A 713 -21.90 -15.34 -6.06
C LEU A 713 -20.72 -16.05 -6.77
N ASP A 714 -19.47 -15.60 -6.57
CA ASP A 714 -18.25 -16.14 -7.20
C ASP A 714 -18.05 -17.64 -6.90
N LEU A 715 -18.60 -18.12 -5.78
CA LEU A 715 -18.46 -19.47 -5.24
C LEU A 715 -19.73 -20.32 -5.33
N ALA A 716 -20.78 -19.81 -5.99
CA ALA A 716 -22.04 -20.51 -6.12
C ALA A 716 -21.87 -21.91 -6.71
N ALA A 717 -22.65 -22.85 -6.18
CA ALA A 717 -22.59 -24.27 -6.48
C ALA A 717 -23.97 -24.91 -6.28
N MET A 718 -24.15 -26.12 -6.78
CA MET A 718 -25.23 -27.01 -6.37
C MET A 718 -24.88 -27.65 -5.03
N GLY A 719 -25.81 -27.61 -4.08
CA GLY A 719 -25.63 -28.21 -2.76
C GLY A 719 -26.83 -28.00 -1.86
N THR A 720 -26.64 -28.31 -0.59
CA THR A 720 -27.66 -28.24 0.47
C THR A 720 -27.94 -26.80 0.91
N PRO A 721 -29.21 -26.35 0.95
CA PRO A 721 -29.58 -24.99 1.31
C PRO A 721 -29.15 -24.61 2.74
N GLU A 722 -29.09 -25.59 3.64
CA GLU A 722 -28.73 -25.38 5.04
C GLU A 722 -27.29 -24.88 5.24
N LEU A 723 -26.40 -25.11 4.28
CA LEU A 723 -25.03 -24.60 4.32
C LEU A 723 -25.01 -23.08 4.38
N ASP A 724 -25.75 -22.40 3.51
CA ASP A 724 -25.75 -20.93 3.44
C ASP A 724 -26.36 -20.32 4.70
N ALA A 725 -27.48 -20.87 5.16
CA ALA A 725 -28.12 -20.45 6.40
C ALA A 725 -27.18 -20.67 7.59
N GLY A 726 -26.56 -21.84 7.68
CA GLY A 726 -25.60 -22.14 8.73
C GLY A 726 -24.39 -21.21 8.72
N ASN A 727 -23.90 -20.84 7.54
CA ASN A 727 -22.79 -19.89 7.42
C ASN A 727 -23.20 -18.48 7.90
N TYR A 728 -24.39 -18.01 7.52
CA TYR A 728 -24.91 -16.71 7.96
C TYR A 728 -25.05 -16.64 9.49
N LEU A 729 -25.66 -17.68 10.10
CA LEU A 729 -25.81 -17.76 11.55
C LEU A 729 -24.47 -17.88 12.26
N ALA A 730 -23.52 -18.66 11.74
CA ALA A 730 -22.18 -18.78 12.31
C ALA A 730 -21.46 -17.42 12.39
N HIS A 731 -21.63 -16.56 11.39
CA HIS A 731 -21.09 -15.20 11.40
C HIS A 731 -21.73 -14.30 12.47
N LEU A 732 -23.05 -14.40 12.70
CA LEU A 732 -23.73 -13.68 13.81
C LEU A 732 -23.26 -14.19 15.18
N LEU A 733 -23.12 -15.51 15.33
CA LEU A 733 -22.64 -16.13 16.56
C LEU A 733 -21.19 -15.75 16.87
N GLU A 734 -20.30 -15.78 15.87
CA GLU A 734 -18.92 -15.31 16.06
C GLU A 734 -18.88 -13.81 16.42
N TYR A 735 -19.75 -13.00 15.81
CA TYR A 735 -19.85 -11.59 16.18
C TYR A 735 -20.27 -11.40 17.65
N SER A 736 -21.20 -12.22 18.15
CA SER A 736 -21.63 -12.18 19.56
C SER A 736 -20.50 -12.53 20.54
N VAL A 737 -19.54 -13.37 20.12
CA VAL A 737 -18.32 -13.68 20.88
C VAL A 737 -17.37 -12.47 20.87
N ARG A 738 -17.23 -11.81 19.72
CA ARG A 738 -16.40 -10.61 19.56
C ARG A 738 -16.95 -9.38 20.30
N SER A 739 -18.26 -9.27 20.42
CA SER A 739 -18.96 -8.14 21.07
C SER A 739 -20.00 -8.65 22.08
N PRO A 740 -19.59 -9.00 23.32
CA PRO A 740 -20.51 -9.55 24.32
C PRO A 740 -21.72 -8.66 24.65
N ARG A 741 -21.59 -7.35 24.48
CA ARG A 741 -22.67 -6.36 24.68
C ARG A 741 -23.80 -6.45 23.66
N ASP A 742 -23.56 -7.10 22.53
CA ASP A 742 -24.51 -7.25 21.42
C ASP A 742 -25.07 -8.69 21.36
N ARG A 743 -24.82 -9.50 22.38
CA ARG A 743 -25.24 -10.91 22.45
C ARG A 743 -26.75 -11.10 22.35
N ASP A 744 -27.54 -10.30 23.07
CA ASP A 744 -29.00 -10.36 23.01
C ASP A 744 -29.52 -10.00 21.61
N TYR A 745 -28.98 -8.95 21.01
CA TYR A 745 -29.30 -8.57 19.63
C TYR A 745 -28.96 -9.69 18.63
N CYS A 746 -27.77 -10.28 18.75
CA CYS A 746 -27.36 -11.38 17.87
C CYS A 746 -28.27 -12.60 18.02
N ARG A 747 -28.72 -12.90 19.24
CA ARG A 747 -29.70 -13.96 19.50
C ARG A 747 -30.99 -13.70 18.72
N ASP A 748 -31.54 -12.50 18.87
CA ASP A 748 -32.82 -12.15 18.28
C ASP A 748 -32.71 -12.08 16.74
N ALA A 749 -31.57 -11.66 16.21
CA ALA A 749 -31.26 -11.67 14.77
C ALA A 749 -31.11 -13.10 14.21
N VAL A 750 -30.47 -14.00 14.96
CA VAL A 750 -30.38 -15.44 14.62
C VAL A 750 -31.77 -16.02 14.50
N PHE A 751 -32.64 -15.77 15.48
CA PHE A 751 -34.03 -16.26 15.44
C PHE A 751 -34.83 -15.69 14.28
N ALA A 752 -34.78 -14.36 14.08
CA ALA A 752 -35.52 -13.72 13.01
C ALA A 752 -35.14 -14.24 11.62
N PHE A 753 -33.84 -14.47 11.38
CA PHE A 753 -33.35 -15.07 10.14
C PHE A 753 -33.78 -16.54 10.01
N GLU A 754 -33.52 -17.36 11.03
CA GLU A 754 -33.77 -18.80 10.99
C GLU A 754 -35.26 -19.10 10.79
N GLU A 755 -36.13 -18.46 11.58
CA GLU A 755 -37.57 -18.63 11.50
C GLU A 755 -38.09 -18.32 10.08
N ALA A 756 -37.67 -17.18 9.52
CA ALA A 756 -38.11 -16.76 8.20
C ALA A 756 -37.56 -17.65 7.08
N PHE A 757 -36.32 -18.14 7.20
CA PHE A 757 -35.71 -19.04 6.24
C PHE A 757 -36.37 -20.43 6.24
N VAL A 758 -36.54 -21.02 7.43
CA VAL A 758 -37.17 -22.34 7.60
C VAL A 758 -38.64 -22.29 7.15
N GLN A 759 -39.38 -21.24 7.47
CA GLN A 759 -40.77 -21.07 7.01
C GLN A 759 -40.87 -20.95 5.48
N ALA A 760 -39.87 -20.35 4.82
CA ALA A 760 -39.85 -20.16 3.38
C ALA A 760 -39.25 -21.36 2.60
N SER A 761 -38.65 -22.33 3.30
CA SER A 761 -38.01 -23.50 2.70
C SER A 761 -38.80 -24.78 2.98
N SER A 762 -39.13 -25.54 1.94
CA SER A 762 -40.00 -26.73 2.06
C SER A 762 -39.29 -27.98 2.58
N SER A 763 -37.97 -28.06 2.47
CA SER A 763 -37.16 -29.26 2.79
C SER A 763 -36.17 -29.06 3.94
N VAL A 764 -36.14 -27.89 4.56
CA VAL A 764 -35.16 -27.50 5.59
C VAL A 764 -35.78 -27.58 6.98
N THR A 765 -34.99 -28.00 7.97
CA THR A 765 -35.40 -28.03 9.37
C THR A 765 -34.47 -27.16 10.23
N SER A 766 -34.99 -26.61 11.33
CA SER A 766 -34.13 -25.92 12.33
C SER A 766 -33.00 -26.80 12.83
N GLN A 767 -33.24 -28.11 12.97
CA GLN A 767 -32.20 -29.05 13.40
C GLN A 767 -31.05 -29.17 12.39
N SER A 768 -31.36 -29.24 11.08
CA SER A 768 -30.32 -29.29 10.05
C SER A 768 -29.57 -27.96 9.92
N VAL A 769 -30.26 -26.82 10.03
CA VAL A 769 -29.63 -25.48 10.06
C VAL A 769 -28.70 -25.33 11.26
N ALA A 770 -29.10 -25.79 12.44
CA ALA A 770 -28.27 -25.76 13.64
C ALA A 770 -26.98 -26.59 13.48
N ALA A 771 -27.08 -27.80 12.92
CA ALA A 771 -25.93 -28.64 12.63
C ALA A 771 -24.95 -27.97 11.65
N TRP A 772 -25.45 -27.40 10.54
CA TRP A 772 -24.64 -26.66 9.58
C TRP A 772 -24.02 -25.38 10.15
N THR A 773 -24.71 -24.73 11.08
CA THR A 773 -24.19 -23.57 11.80
C THR A 773 -22.98 -23.95 12.65
N MET A 774 -23.05 -25.07 13.36
CA MET A 774 -21.96 -25.57 14.19
C MET A 774 -20.72 -25.92 13.35
N ILE A 775 -20.93 -26.62 12.24
CA ILE A 775 -19.86 -26.97 11.28
C ILE A 775 -19.23 -25.69 10.71
N SER A 776 -20.06 -24.71 10.34
CA SER A 776 -19.59 -23.42 9.81
C SER A 776 -18.81 -22.62 10.85
N LEU A 777 -19.30 -22.56 12.09
CA LEU A 777 -18.67 -21.84 13.19
C LEU A 777 -17.33 -22.48 13.60
N ALA A 778 -17.18 -23.80 13.50
CA ALA A 778 -15.91 -24.46 13.74
C ALA A 778 -14.79 -23.95 12.82
N ARG A 779 -15.12 -23.54 11.59
CA ARG A 779 -14.13 -22.91 10.69
C ARG A 779 -13.69 -21.53 11.18
N HIS A 780 -14.50 -20.85 11.98
CA HIS A 780 -14.16 -19.53 12.51
C HIS A 780 -13.01 -19.59 13.52
N ILE A 781 -12.70 -20.76 14.12
CA ILE A 781 -11.48 -20.98 14.91
C ILE A 781 -10.23 -20.70 14.06
N TRP A 782 -10.20 -21.19 12.82
CA TRP A 782 -9.07 -20.92 11.93
C TRP A 782 -9.09 -19.47 11.41
N ILE A 783 -10.28 -18.92 11.10
CA ILE A 783 -10.43 -17.53 10.61
C ILE A 783 -9.98 -16.52 11.68
N SER A 784 -10.34 -16.73 12.95
CA SER A 784 -9.98 -15.84 14.07
C SER A 784 -8.46 -15.71 14.21
N MET A 785 -7.71 -16.74 13.86
CA MET A 785 -6.25 -16.70 13.85
C MET A 785 -5.63 -15.90 12.70
N GLN A 786 -6.31 -15.87 11.54
CA GLN A 786 -5.83 -15.15 10.36
C GLN A 786 -6.01 -13.62 10.48
N ILE A 787 -6.97 -13.19 11.30
CA ILE A 787 -7.35 -11.78 11.46
C ILE A 787 -6.90 -11.31 12.84
N HIS A 788 -5.94 -10.39 12.88
CA HIS A 788 -5.28 -9.97 14.13
C HIS A 788 -6.30 -9.53 15.21
N GLU A 789 -7.31 -8.77 14.81
CA GLU A 789 -8.36 -8.23 15.67
C GLU A 789 -9.27 -9.32 16.25
N ARG A 790 -9.32 -10.52 15.66
CA ARG A 790 -10.19 -11.63 16.08
C ARG A 790 -9.47 -12.70 16.90
N ARG A 791 -8.14 -12.65 17.02
CA ARG A 791 -7.37 -13.72 17.69
C ARG A 791 -7.83 -14.02 19.12
N HIS A 792 -8.29 -13.01 19.83
CA HIS A 792 -8.79 -13.13 21.20
C HIS A 792 -10.04 -14.03 21.32
N THR A 793 -10.82 -14.22 20.25
CA THR A 793 -12.04 -15.05 20.28
C THR A 793 -11.77 -16.55 20.12
N THR A 794 -10.57 -16.95 19.68
CA THR A 794 -10.22 -18.34 19.34
C THR A 794 -10.45 -19.31 20.49
N ALA A 795 -9.98 -18.96 21.69
CA ALA A 795 -10.14 -19.80 22.88
C ALA A 795 -11.61 -19.92 23.32
N GLU A 796 -12.40 -18.85 23.18
CA GLU A 796 -13.82 -18.86 23.53
C GLU A 796 -14.62 -19.70 22.53
N LEU A 797 -14.33 -19.60 21.23
CA LEU A 797 -14.92 -20.45 20.18
C LEU A 797 -14.61 -21.94 20.41
N LEU A 798 -13.35 -22.28 20.72
CA LEU A 798 -12.95 -23.65 21.04
C LEU A 798 -13.70 -24.18 22.26
N LYS A 799 -13.70 -23.42 23.36
CA LYS A 799 -14.40 -23.79 24.60
C LYS A 799 -15.90 -23.96 24.39
N LEU A 800 -16.48 -23.16 23.51
CA LEU A 800 -17.90 -23.21 23.22
C LEU A 800 -18.26 -24.44 22.36
N LEU A 801 -17.42 -24.79 21.38
CA LEU A 801 -17.67 -25.89 20.45
C LEU A 801 -17.29 -27.26 21.03
N SER A 802 -16.32 -27.33 21.95
CA SER A 802 -15.84 -28.59 22.55
C SER A 802 -16.74 -29.19 23.63
N LYS A 803 -17.82 -28.49 24.04
CA LYS A 803 -18.77 -28.98 25.07
C LYS A 803 -19.84 -29.92 24.47
N PRO A 804 -19.98 -31.17 24.97
CA PRO A 804 -20.85 -32.19 24.36
C PRO A 804 -22.36 -31.89 24.45
N ASP A 805 -22.83 -31.30 25.55
CA ASP A 805 -24.28 -31.24 25.85
C ASP A 805 -24.89 -29.82 25.92
N VAL A 806 -24.18 -28.81 25.44
CA VAL A 806 -24.71 -27.44 25.43
C VAL A 806 -25.33 -27.17 24.06
N PRO A 807 -26.67 -27.20 23.92
CA PRO A 807 -27.30 -26.54 22.80
C PRO A 807 -26.89 -25.07 22.84
N PHE A 808 -26.55 -24.50 21.69
CA PHE A 808 -25.98 -23.16 21.65
C PHE A 808 -26.95 -22.20 22.35
N PRO A 809 -26.49 -21.38 23.32
CA PRO A 809 -27.38 -20.53 24.14
C PRO A 809 -28.11 -19.44 23.33
N LEU A 810 -27.87 -19.37 22.02
CA LEU A 810 -28.46 -18.42 21.09
C LEU A 810 -29.40 -19.08 20.07
N MET A 811 -29.59 -20.41 20.12
CA MET A 811 -30.44 -21.18 19.19
C MET A 811 -31.74 -21.72 19.81
N HIS A 812 -31.98 -21.49 21.11
CA HIS A 812 -33.26 -21.77 21.75
C HIS A 812 -33.75 -20.54 22.50
N ARG A 813 -35.05 -20.26 22.37
CA ARG A 813 -35.69 -19.11 23.04
C ARG A 813 -35.55 -19.19 24.55
#